data_AF-W2RXW3-F1
#
_entry.id   AF-W2RXW3-F1
#
_cell.length_a   1.000
_cell.length_b   1.000
_cell.length_c   1.000
_cell.angle_alpha   90.00
_cell.angle_beta   90.00
_cell.angle_gamma   90.00
#
_symmetry.space_group_name_H-M   'P 1'
#
loop_
_entity.id
_entity.type
_entity.pdbx_description
1 polymer ?
#
loop_
_entity_poly.entity_id
_entity_poly.type
_entity_poly.pdbx_seq_one_letter_code
_entity_poly.pdbx_strand_id
1 'polypeptide(L)'
;MPTILPGRPHAGRQAISTAYWNGIRLTAYVSRSAIVITTDLYSILQTIHLDCEPLHAVAIEEFSGRIAACNSTTAYVYEPVGKGTLKWESLGPDGGVLSTSLRSTNGAMNGDDTQVNGRHSNPELRRASIPTIETINSLSWASAEELLLAGSRMQLWFVAYDSRVVWDQELPYPVALAYCSHDAGLIASCGQHDRLVKIWRRLAYESDSTRFDVSYLPHPSSVTNMHWRKPWHQEQNLDNLLYTFCADGYVRVWAQLEPHSATVMQKVAAIDTNTTIQPRRLSQGSISKRRYAFILDSRDFSHATERAVENTTSTKADHALEHLIEIANRSPEICVVLDGLGHMSAWGLENAGCKNKAPAEVFNVAHVDNVDLSLLEKAHLDGEHVQFCTFAGGNAPSSISLLVHSFDGTVSHYEAHIAGLFDTATRRERLQQSASWAGHEEPVNGIIHNKAGDQLLTWTIRDANIFSIEDVDDGNVLTIQTSRTFDSDILDICYAEDYAIVLLHDSLQLLPGRDAIPLRKRQKPVRLKPLDSGSSEREGHFAIEYANDDVEVWIPQPPSNNDLDKAFAPAAVDQAGHQYLFALFSSLSSPLAWHAILSASHSTSQDILTTLTHDYYGGVGRLTWPRARACGLLMWLSEREALLEQTENVARAEFTKREDRNPVESSLLYFALGKKTVVQGLWRTAIGVRERDNTMKLLANNFAEPRWRQTALKNAYALLSKRRFEYGAAWFVLAGNLKAAVNVCVNQVRDLQLAIVISRVYHHHPDGEKMLRELLEATVLPKPAEDDEAEGDDEALKTWAQEMLAGLRVLERGESDSDSEEEKDGVGREIRNEDEAQLGVAPKKKPPPTQFAEPSGDSLLDSFGF
;
A
#
# COMPACT_ATOMS: atom_id res chain seq x y z
N MET A 1 10.74 -3.62 14.90
CA MET A 1 9.44 -3.43 14.21
C MET A 1 9.30 -1.95 13.94
N PRO A 2 8.92 -1.53 12.72
CA PRO A 2 8.55 -0.14 12.47
C PRO A 2 7.46 0.27 13.47
N THR A 3 7.70 1.35 14.21
CA THR A 3 6.75 1.81 15.22
C THR A 3 5.68 2.66 14.53
N ILE A 4 4.55 2.05 14.17
CA ILE A 4 3.36 2.80 13.74
C ILE A 4 2.72 3.35 15.00
N LEU A 5 2.91 4.65 15.26
CA LEU A 5 2.16 5.34 16.30
C LEU A 5 0.72 5.58 15.82
N PRO A 6 -0.26 5.52 16.73
CA PRO A 6 -1.67 5.41 16.37
C PRO A 6 -2.23 6.73 15.86
N GLY A 7 -2.86 6.66 14.70
CA GLY A 7 -3.72 7.72 14.19
C GLY A 7 -3.00 8.87 13.49
N ARG A 8 -3.74 9.66 12.73
CA ARG A 8 -3.24 10.86 12.07
C ARG A 8 -3.23 12.04 13.05
N PRO A 9 -2.07 12.66 13.35
CA PRO A 9 -2.02 13.91 14.10
C PRO A 9 -2.94 14.99 13.52
N HIS A 10 -3.72 15.65 14.38
CA HIS A 10 -4.58 16.75 13.94
C HIS A 10 -3.77 17.93 13.42
N ALA A 11 -4.15 18.49 12.28
CA ALA A 11 -3.49 19.65 11.67
C ALA A 11 -3.80 20.97 12.42
N GLY A 12 -3.17 21.18 13.58
CA GLY A 12 -3.37 22.37 14.41
C GLY A 12 -2.12 22.83 15.16
N ARG A 13 -2.07 24.13 15.50
CA ARG A 13 -0.91 24.77 16.15
C ARG A 13 -0.63 24.28 17.57
N GLN A 14 -1.65 23.78 18.25
CA GLN A 14 -1.55 23.19 19.58
C GLN A 14 -1.94 21.72 19.58
N ALA A 15 -1.88 21.04 18.43
CA ALA A 15 -2.23 19.62 18.34
C ALA A 15 -1.17 18.67 18.94
N ILE A 16 0.01 19.20 19.26
CA ILE A 16 1.11 18.49 19.90
C ILE A 16 1.71 19.35 21.02
N SER A 17 2.11 18.71 22.12
CA SER A 17 2.79 19.34 23.25
C SER A 17 3.84 18.41 23.83
N THR A 18 4.94 18.98 24.35
CA THR A 18 6.00 18.23 25.02
C THR A 18 6.38 18.85 26.36
N ALA A 19 6.83 18.02 27.31
CA ALA A 19 7.26 18.45 28.64
C ALA A 19 8.30 17.49 29.24
N TYR A 20 9.22 18.01 30.07
CA TYR A 20 10.15 17.19 30.84
C TYR A 20 9.66 17.04 32.27
N TRP A 21 9.09 15.88 32.59
CA TRP A 21 8.43 15.64 33.87
C TRP A 21 9.06 14.44 34.56
N ASN A 22 9.47 14.58 35.84
CA ASN A 22 10.03 13.47 36.64
C ASN A 22 11.16 12.66 35.96
N GLY A 23 12.01 13.35 35.19
CA GLY A 23 13.14 12.71 34.51
C GLY A 23 12.79 12.00 33.20
N ILE A 24 11.53 12.07 32.75
CA ILE A 24 11.07 11.52 31.47
C ILE A 24 10.57 12.64 30.55
N ARG A 25 10.81 12.48 29.24
CA ARG A 25 10.22 13.36 28.23
C ARG A 25 8.85 12.80 27.84
N LEU A 26 7.81 13.58 28.10
CA LEU A 26 6.46 13.30 27.64
C LEU A 26 6.19 14.05 26.34
N THR A 27 5.58 13.35 25.39
CA THR A 27 4.95 13.97 24.22
C THR A 27 3.48 13.54 24.16
N ALA A 28 2.60 14.50 23.94
CA ALA A 28 1.18 14.23 23.73
C ALA A 28 0.74 14.90 22.44
N TYR A 29 -0.03 14.18 21.63
CA TYR A 29 -0.70 14.73 20.46
C TYR A 29 -2.14 14.22 20.37
N VAL A 30 -2.98 14.94 19.63
CA VAL A 30 -4.37 14.54 19.39
C VAL A 30 -4.54 13.97 17.99
N SER A 31 -5.31 12.89 17.91
CA SER A 31 -5.72 12.24 16.66
C SER A 31 -7.23 12.02 16.71
N ARG A 32 -7.99 12.82 15.97
CA ARG A 32 -9.46 12.87 16.03
C ARG A 32 -9.96 13.01 17.47
N SER A 33 -10.57 12.00 18.07
CA SER A 33 -11.07 12.03 19.45
C SER A 33 -10.14 11.34 20.46
N ALA A 34 -8.93 10.98 20.04
CA ALA A 34 -7.93 10.32 20.87
C ALA A 34 -6.83 11.29 21.31
N ILE A 35 -6.38 11.13 22.55
CA ILE A 35 -5.14 11.73 23.08
C ILE A 35 -4.10 10.61 23.13
N VAL A 36 -3.02 10.76 22.37
CA VAL A 36 -1.91 9.80 22.35
C VAL A 36 -0.78 10.36 23.20
N ILE A 37 -0.33 9.58 24.19
CA ILE A 37 0.73 9.96 25.13
C ILE A 37 1.90 8.99 24.93
N THR A 38 3.08 9.52 24.70
CA THR A 38 4.31 8.73 24.50
C THR A 38 5.39 9.12 25.52
N THR A 39 6.16 8.12 25.95
CA THR A 39 7.50 8.31 26.55
C THR A 39 8.50 7.99 25.49
N ASP A 40 9.49 8.87 25.33
CA ASP A 40 10.40 8.80 24.21
C ASP A 40 9.61 8.81 22.89
N LEU A 41 10.28 8.53 21.77
CA LEU A 41 9.68 8.73 20.44
C LEU A 41 9.09 7.44 19.87
N TYR A 42 9.27 6.35 20.60
CA TYR A 42 9.05 4.99 20.13
C TYR A 42 8.09 4.19 21.04
N SER A 43 7.66 4.75 22.18
CA SER A 43 6.84 4.02 23.14
C SER A 43 5.57 4.78 23.48
N ILE A 44 4.43 4.20 23.10
CA ILE A 44 3.11 4.67 23.55
C ILE A 44 2.95 4.27 25.00
N LEU A 45 2.77 5.26 25.87
CA LEU A 45 2.38 5.02 27.25
C LEU A 45 0.89 4.71 27.35
N GLN A 46 0.08 5.53 26.68
CA GLN A 46 -1.38 5.44 26.75
C GLN A 46 -2.02 6.15 25.56
N THR A 47 -3.09 5.56 25.04
CA THR A 47 -4.04 6.24 24.16
C THR A 47 -5.37 6.37 24.91
N ILE A 48 -5.86 7.61 25.04
CA ILE A 48 -7.14 7.90 25.68
C ILE A 48 -8.13 8.23 24.59
N HIS A 49 -9.10 7.33 24.37
CA HIS A 49 -10.21 7.58 23.43
C HIS A 49 -11.36 8.27 24.14
N LEU A 50 -11.90 9.30 23.51
CA LEU A 50 -13.07 10.02 23.97
C LEU A 50 -14.23 9.87 23.00
N ASP A 51 -15.43 9.72 23.55
CA ASP A 51 -16.69 9.75 22.80
C ASP A 51 -17.12 11.22 22.64
N CYS A 52 -16.34 11.98 21.86
CA CYS A 52 -16.57 13.40 21.63
C CYS A 52 -16.26 13.83 20.18
N GLU A 53 -16.65 15.06 19.84
CA GLU A 53 -16.19 15.74 18.64
C GLU A 53 -14.65 15.78 18.58
N PRO A 54 -14.05 15.85 17.38
CA PRO A 54 -12.59 15.87 17.22
C PRO A 54 -11.91 16.93 18.10
N LEU A 55 -10.88 16.46 18.81
CA LEU A 55 -9.97 17.31 19.56
C LEU A 55 -9.06 18.05 18.58
N HIS A 56 -8.68 19.27 18.93
CA HIS A 56 -7.78 20.10 18.11
C HIS A 56 -6.63 20.75 18.89
N ALA A 57 -6.64 20.67 20.22
CA ALA A 57 -5.53 21.17 21.04
C ALA A 57 -5.24 20.26 22.25
N VAL A 58 -3.97 20.21 22.64
CA VAL A 58 -3.44 19.53 23.81
C VAL A 58 -2.32 20.35 24.46
N ALA A 59 -2.25 20.33 25.78
CA ALA A 59 -1.22 21.02 26.56
C ALA A 59 -0.80 20.18 27.76
N ILE A 60 0.50 20.03 27.96
CA ILE A 60 1.10 19.34 29.12
C ILE A 60 1.61 20.39 30.10
N GLU A 61 1.28 20.26 31.38
CA GLU A 61 1.88 21.05 32.45
C GLU A 61 3.16 20.34 32.93
N GLU A 62 4.30 21.03 32.82
CA GLU A 62 5.63 20.39 32.89
C GLU A 62 5.99 19.87 34.28
N PHE A 63 5.52 20.52 35.35
CA PHE A 63 5.94 20.17 36.72
C PHE A 63 5.02 19.14 37.40
N SER A 64 3.73 19.12 37.08
CA SER A 64 2.75 18.16 37.58
C SER A 64 2.52 16.98 36.65
N GLY A 65 2.86 17.11 35.36
CA GLY A 65 2.60 16.09 34.34
C GLY A 65 1.12 15.98 33.95
N ARG A 66 0.28 16.94 34.37
CA ARG A 66 -1.12 17.02 33.97
C ARG A 66 -1.25 17.31 32.49
N ILE A 67 -2.26 16.74 31.87
CA ILE A 67 -2.54 16.90 30.44
C ILE A 67 -3.95 17.45 30.28
N ALA A 68 -4.09 18.50 29.48
CA ALA A 68 -5.39 19.01 29.04
C ALA A 68 -5.51 18.83 27.53
N ALA A 69 -6.69 18.44 27.05
CA ALA A 69 -7.03 18.45 25.63
C ALA A 69 -8.43 19.04 25.43
N CYS A 70 -8.71 19.62 24.27
CA CYS A 70 -10.04 20.17 23.99
C CYS A 70 -10.52 19.93 22.58
N ASN A 71 -11.85 19.86 22.46
CA ASN A 71 -12.56 20.15 21.22
C ASN A 71 -13.09 21.60 21.28
N SER A 72 -13.96 21.95 20.33
CA SER A 72 -14.49 23.30 20.21
C SER A 72 -15.32 23.76 21.42
N THR A 73 -15.85 22.88 22.27
CA THR A 73 -16.77 23.30 23.36
C THR A 73 -16.31 22.91 24.76
N THR A 74 -15.44 21.91 24.85
CA THR A 74 -15.14 21.19 26.08
C THR A 74 -13.65 20.93 26.20
N ALA A 75 -13.10 21.16 27.40
CA ALA A 75 -11.75 20.74 27.75
C ALA A 75 -11.79 19.55 28.71
N TYR A 76 -10.84 18.64 28.55
CA TYR A 76 -10.68 17.40 29.32
C TYR A 76 -9.33 17.44 30.02
N VAL A 77 -9.30 17.24 31.33
CA VAL A 77 -8.09 17.30 32.15
C VAL A 77 -7.79 15.93 32.76
N TYR A 78 -6.53 15.52 32.63
CA TYR A 78 -6.00 14.27 33.14
C TYR A 78 -4.80 14.52 34.05
N GLU A 79 -4.66 13.69 35.07
CA GLU A 79 -3.51 13.68 35.96
C GLU A 79 -2.78 12.32 35.93
N PRO A 80 -1.45 12.32 36.10
CA PRO A 80 -0.68 11.10 36.16
C PRO A 80 -0.93 10.36 37.49
N VAL A 81 -1.21 9.06 37.39
CA VAL A 81 -1.48 8.13 38.48
C VAL A 81 -0.57 6.91 38.36
N GLY A 82 -0.13 6.38 39.50
CA GLY A 82 0.68 5.16 39.59
C GLY A 82 2.14 5.42 39.99
N LYS A 83 2.67 4.56 40.87
CA LYS A 83 4.09 4.59 41.33
C LYS A 83 5.01 3.61 40.58
N GLY A 84 4.50 2.92 39.56
CA GLY A 84 5.23 1.90 38.80
C GLY A 84 4.87 1.91 37.32
N THR A 85 3.61 1.62 36.99
CA THR A 85 3.07 1.81 35.64
C THR A 85 2.35 3.15 35.58
N LEU A 86 2.92 4.12 34.85
CA LEU A 86 2.33 5.44 34.67
C LEU A 86 1.08 5.35 33.80
N LYS A 87 0.03 6.07 34.21
CA LYS A 87 -1.25 6.19 33.51
C LYS A 87 -1.84 7.56 33.81
N TRP A 88 -2.58 8.12 32.87
CA TRP A 88 -3.37 9.34 33.01
C TRP A 88 -4.83 8.99 33.26
N GLU A 89 -5.36 9.50 34.36
CA GLU A 89 -6.77 9.39 34.75
C GLU A 89 -7.44 10.75 34.73
N SER A 90 -8.74 10.76 34.46
CA SER A 90 -9.55 11.98 34.47
C SER A 90 -9.57 12.60 35.85
N LEU A 91 -9.36 13.92 35.94
CA LEU A 91 -9.29 14.62 37.22
C LEU A 91 -10.69 14.79 37.88
N GLY A 92 -10.84 14.36 39.12
CA GLY A 92 -12.04 14.63 39.92
C GLY A 92 -13.30 13.81 39.54
N PRO A 93 -14.42 14.00 40.26
CA PRO A 93 -15.60 13.15 40.18
C PRO A 93 -16.41 13.35 38.88
N ASP A 94 -16.28 14.50 38.24
CA ASP A 94 -16.93 14.83 36.95
C ASP A 94 -16.16 14.32 35.73
N GLY A 95 -15.15 13.46 35.95
CA GLY A 95 -14.36 12.88 34.86
C GLY A 95 -13.46 13.91 34.15
N GLY A 96 -12.95 14.91 34.86
CA GLY A 96 -11.99 15.88 34.33
C GLY A 96 -12.56 16.83 33.29
N VAL A 97 -13.89 16.88 33.14
CA VAL A 97 -14.57 17.63 32.09
C VAL A 97 -14.81 19.07 32.52
N LEU A 98 -14.17 20.02 31.84
CA LEU A 98 -14.44 21.45 31.94
C LEU A 98 -15.38 21.84 30.79
N SER A 99 -16.68 21.72 31.05
CA SER A 99 -17.72 22.14 30.10
C SER A 99 -18.04 23.61 30.28
N THR A 100 -17.94 24.35 29.18
CA THR A 100 -18.35 25.75 29.13
C THR A 100 -19.88 25.89 28.96
N SER A 101 -20.57 24.80 28.62
CA SER A 101 -22.04 24.73 28.57
C SER A 101 -22.63 24.46 29.97
N LEU A 102 -23.55 25.34 30.37
CA LEU A 102 -24.26 25.44 31.66
C LEU A 102 -24.28 24.15 32.51
N ARG A 103 -23.54 24.15 33.62
CA ARG A 103 -23.88 23.32 34.78
C ARG A 103 -24.19 24.20 35.98
N SER A 104 -25.49 24.39 36.21
CA SER A 104 -26.01 24.72 37.53
C SER A 104 -26.02 23.41 38.32
N THR A 105 -25.10 23.24 39.27
CA THR A 105 -25.23 22.17 40.26
C THR A 105 -25.92 22.74 41.49
N ASN A 106 -27.16 22.26 41.69
CA ASN A 106 -27.96 22.51 42.87
C ASN A 106 -27.22 22.02 44.11
N GLY A 107 -26.96 22.92 45.06
CA GLY A 107 -26.69 22.53 46.44
C GLY A 107 -27.92 21.86 47.04
N ALA A 108 -27.83 20.56 47.31
CA ALA A 108 -28.73 19.86 48.20
C ALA A 108 -28.08 19.76 49.60
N MET A 109 -28.88 20.17 50.58
CA MET A 109 -28.61 20.37 52.00
C MET A 109 -27.80 19.28 52.70
N ASN A 110 -27.00 19.68 53.68
CA ASN A 110 -27.21 19.29 55.08
C ASN A 110 -26.71 20.41 55.99
N GLY A 111 -27.54 20.76 56.98
CA GLY A 111 -27.44 22.00 57.73
C GLY A 111 -26.26 22.09 58.69
N ASP A 112 -25.85 23.32 58.97
CA ASP A 112 -25.86 23.80 60.35
C ASP A 112 -25.98 25.33 60.37
N ASP A 113 -26.83 25.83 61.27
CA ASP A 113 -26.98 27.23 61.58
C ASP A 113 -25.71 27.73 62.25
N THR A 114 -24.97 28.63 61.61
CA THR A 114 -24.13 29.59 62.36
C THR A 114 -24.21 30.97 61.73
N GLN A 115 -24.92 31.85 62.45
CA GLN A 115 -24.85 33.30 62.25
C GLN A 115 -23.41 33.79 62.43
N VAL A 116 -22.88 34.50 61.43
CA VAL A 116 -21.78 35.46 61.63
C VAL A 116 -22.09 36.78 60.92
N ASN A 117 -22.43 37.77 61.73
CA ASN A 117 -22.50 39.22 61.56
C ASN A 117 -22.14 39.85 60.19
N GLY A 118 -23.17 40.41 59.53
CA GLY A 118 -23.14 41.83 59.17
C GLY A 118 -22.57 42.25 57.81
N ARG A 119 -23.16 41.78 56.70
CA ARG A 119 -23.49 42.58 55.49
C ARG A 119 -24.24 41.68 54.52
N HIS A 120 -25.41 42.12 54.05
CA HIS A 120 -26.22 41.39 53.08
C HIS A 120 -25.43 41.16 51.78
N SER A 121 -24.96 39.92 51.56
CA SER A 121 -24.70 39.43 50.21
C SER A 121 -26.02 38.92 49.64
N ASN A 122 -26.36 39.41 48.45
CA ASN A 122 -27.65 39.17 47.81
C ASN A 122 -27.78 37.69 47.41
N PRO A 123 -28.81 36.94 47.86
CA PRO A 123 -28.94 35.50 47.61
C PRO A 123 -29.12 35.13 46.12
N GLU A 124 -29.48 36.10 45.26
CA GLU A 124 -29.64 35.90 43.81
C GLU A 124 -28.31 35.75 43.06
N LEU A 125 -27.18 36.14 43.63
CA LEU A 125 -25.85 36.03 42.98
C LEU A 125 -25.24 34.62 43.02
N ARG A 126 -25.81 33.67 43.78
CA ARG A 126 -25.33 32.27 43.81
C ARG A 126 -25.86 31.40 42.67
N ARG A 127 -26.66 31.97 41.76
CA ARG A 127 -27.32 31.24 40.66
C ARG A 127 -26.91 31.70 39.26
N ALA A 128 -25.84 32.50 39.15
CA ALA A 128 -25.35 32.96 37.85
C ALA A 128 -24.78 31.77 37.06
N SER A 129 -25.36 31.50 35.89
CA SER A 129 -24.81 30.57 34.91
C SER A 129 -23.39 30.98 34.52
N ILE A 130 -22.46 30.03 34.51
CA ILE A 130 -21.11 30.25 33.97
C ILE A 130 -21.25 30.74 32.52
N PRO A 131 -20.65 31.88 32.13
CA PRO A 131 -20.70 32.37 30.75
C PRO A 131 -20.11 31.33 29.79
N THR A 132 -20.85 30.99 28.74
CA THR A 132 -20.45 30.01 27.73
C THR A 132 -19.35 30.54 26.82
N ILE A 133 -18.29 29.76 26.62
CA ILE A 133 -17.36 29.94 25.50
C ILE A 133 -17.99 29.26 24.28
N GLU A 134 -18.24 30.00 23.21
CA GLU A 134 -18.86 29.43 22.00
C GLU A 134 -17.92 28.45 21.30
N THR A 135 -16.63 28.80 21.22
CA THR A 135 -15.57 27.97 20.63
C THR A 135 -14.28 28.11 21.42
N ILE A 136 -13.73 27.02 21.95
CA ILE A 136 -12.37 26.94 22.51
C ILE A 136 -11.42 26.72 21.32
N ASN A 137 -10.38 27.55 21.21
CA ASN A 137 -9.38 27.45 20.16
C ASN A 137 -7.98 27.14 20.71
N SER A 138 -7.72 27.50 21.97
CA SER A 138 -6.39 27.41 22.56
C SER A 138 -6.40 27.06 24.05
N LEU A 139 -5.42 26.26 24.46
CA LEU A 139 -5.17 25.83 25.83
C LEU A 139 -3.79 26.28 26.29
N SER A 140 -3.68 26.72 27.55
CA SER A 140 -2.38 26.95 28.18
C SER A 140 -2.47 26.83 29.69
N TRP A 141 -1.58 26.03 30.28
CA TRP A 141 -1.44 25.97 31.73
C TRP A 141 -0.75 27.23 32.25
N ALA A 142 -1.35 27.86 33.27
CA ALA A 142 -0.74 28.95 34.03
C ALA A 142 0.01 28.39 35.25
N SER A 143 -0.52 27.35 35.88
CA SER A 143 0.14 26.58 36.94
C SER A 143 -0.42 25.15 36.97
N ALA A 144 0.09 24.30 37.85
CA ALA A 144 -0.46 22.95 38.06
C ALA A 144 -1.96 22.92 38.39
N GLU A 145 -2.52 24.02 38.92
CA GLU A 145 -3.93 24.14 39.32
C GLU A 145 -4.70 25.18 38.51
N GLU A 146 -4.09 25.82 37.51
CA GLU A 146 -4.75 26.87 36.72
C GLU A 146 -4.60 26.62 35.22
N LEU A 147 -5.72 26.48 34.51
CA LEU A 147 -5.77 26.25 33.07
C LEU A 147 -6.52 27.39 32.37
N LEU A 148 -5.89 27.97 31.35
CA LEU A 148 -6.50 28.97 30.48
C LEU A 148 -7.17 28.28 29.30
N LEU A 149 -8.48 28.56 29.13
CA LEU A 149 -9.25 28.25 27.94
C LEU A 149 -9.46 29.55 27.16
N ALA A 150 -9.02 29.60 25.90
CA ALA A 150 -9.12 30.80 25.08
C ALA A 150 -9.84 30.53 23.74
N GLY A 151 -10.70 31.47 23.36
CA GLY A 151 -11.57 31.37 22.20
C GLY A 151 -12.29 32.70 21.95
N SER A 152 -13.62 32.68 21.78
CA SER A 152 -14.43 33.92 21.78
C SER A 152 -14.41 34.64 23.14
N ARG A 153 -14.14 33.89 24.22
CA ARG A 153 -13.82 34.40 25.55
C ARG A 153 -12.50 33.81 26.02
N MET A 154 -11.85 34.46 26.97
CA MET A 154 -10.75 33.88 27.74
C MET A 154 -11.23 33.60 29.15
N GLN A 155 -11.08 32.34 29.59
CA GLN A 155 -11.43 31.91 30.93
C GLN A 155 -10.24 31.23 31.58
N LEU A 156 -9.85 31.72 32.76
CA LEU A 156 -8.90 31.03 33.63
C LEU A 156 -9.70 30.17 34.61
N TRP A 157 -9.43 28.87 34.57
CA TRP A 157 -10.06 27.88 35.43
C TRP A 157 -9.11 27.49 36.54
N PHE A 158 -9.61 27.46 37.77
CA PHE A 158 -8.99 26.72 38.85
C PHE A 158 -9.39 25.25 38.73
N VAL A 159 -8.40 24.38 38.60
CA VAL A 159 -8.52 22.97 38.21
C VAL A 159 -8.14 22.09 39.40
N ALA A 160 -9.17 21.74 40.15
CA ALA A 160 -9.11 20.89 41.33
C ALA A 160 -10.36 20.00 41.38
N TYR A 161 -10.61 19.35 42.53
CA TYR A 161 -11.78 18.50 42.74
C TYR A 161 -13.12 19.26 42.55
N ASP A 162 -13.14 20.57 42.84
CA ASP A 162 -14.25 21.49 42.57
C ASP A 162 -13.76 22.58 41.59
N SER A 163 -13.77 22.24 40.31
CA SER A 163 -13.23 23.12 39.25
C SER A 163 -14.15 24.32 39.00
N ARG A 164 -13.57 25.52 38.92
CA ARG A 164 -14.33 26.77 38.76
C ARG A 164 -13.61 27.81 37.93
N VAL A 165 -14.37 28.69 37.29
CA VAL A 165 -13.81 29.87 36.61
C VAL A 165 -13.39 30.92 37.64
N VAL A 166 -12.12 31.33 37.61
CA VAL A 166 -11.56 32.38 38.49
C VAL A 166 -11.38 33.72 37.77
N TRP A 167 -11.33 33.71 36.44
CA TRP A 167 -11.34 34.91 35.61
C TRP A 167 -12.01 34.62 34.27
N ASP A 168 -12.81 35.58 33.77
CA ASP A 168 -13.52 35.50 32.50
C ASP A 168 -13.45 36.87 31.81
N GLN A 169 -13.17 36.86 30.51
CA GLN A 169 -13.09 38.07 29.70
C GLN A 169 -13.61 37.79 28.29
N GLU A 170 -14.65 38.52 27.90
CA GLU A 170 -15.15 38.51 26.52
C GLU A 170 -14.22 39.29 25.60
N LEU A 171 -14.04 38.77 24.39
CA LEU A 171 -13.20 39.39 23.39
C LEU A 171 -14.00 39.75 22.13
N PRO A 172 -13.72 40.90 21.49
CA PRO A 172 -14.39 41.27 20.24
C PRO A 172 -14.12 40.32 19.08
N TYR A 173 -13.01 39.59 19.14
CA TYR A 173 -12.58 38.63 18.13
C TYR A 173 -12.02 37.38 18.82
N PRO A 174 -12.31 36.17 18.28
CA PRO A 174 -11.78 34.93 18.82
C PRO A 174 -10.26 34.88 18.82
N VAL A 175 -9.71 34.36 19.91
CA VAL A 175 -8.28 34.06 20.05
C VAL A 175 -7.94 32.83 19.20
N ALA A 176 -6.83 32.88 18.48
CA ALA A 176 -6.27 31.73 17.79
C ALA A 176 -5.17 31.05 18.63
N LEU A 177 -4.37 31.82 19.36
CA LEU A 177 -3.33 31.33 20.27
C LEU A 177 -3.32 32.15 21.56
N ALA A 178 -3.26 31.47 22.70
CA ALA A 178 -2.93 32.07 23.99
C ALA A 178 -1.93 31.20 24.74
N TYR A 179 -0.92 31.86 25.33
CA TYR A 179 0.07 31.20 26.17
C TYR A 179 0.32 32.00 27.45
N CYS A 180 0.29 31.33 28.58
CA CYS A 180 0.69 31.85 29.88
C CYS A 180 2.22 31.87 30.00
N SER A 181 2.77 32.89 30.69
CA SER A 181 4.15 32.88 31.15
C SER A 181 4.34 31.83 32.24
N HIS A 182 5.60 31.40 32.44
CA HIS A 182 5.94 30.33 33.40
C HIS A 182 5.58 30.66 34.86
N ASP A 183 5.50 31.93 35.20
CA ASP A 183 5.17 32.45 36.53
C ASP A 183 3.67 32.76 36.73
N ALA A 184 2.82 32.41 35.75
CA ALA A 184 1.40 32.77 35.70
C ALA A 184 1.10 34.29 35.76
N GLY A 185 2.12 35.15 35.63
CA GLY A 185 2.00 36.59 35.78
C GLY A 185 1.51 37.30 34.52
N LEU A 186 1.76 36.71 33.35
CA LEU A 186 1.41 37.27 32.05
C LEU A 186 0.69 36.23 31.18
N ILE A 187 -0.22 36.70 30.33
CA ILE A 187 -0.81 35.91 29.25
C ILE A 187 -0.59 36.67 27.95
N ALA A 188 -0.01 36.02 26.94
CA ALA A 188 0.05 36.54 25.58
C ALA A 188 -1.05 35.89 24.75
N SER A 189 -1.84 36.69 24.02
CA SER A 189 -2.89 36.18 23.14
C SER A 189 -2.94 36.92 21.80
N CYS A 190 -3.28 36.21 20.73
CA CYS A 190 -3.49 36.78 19.41
C CYS A 190 -4.60 36.02 18.63
N GLY A 191 -5.36 36.74 17.81
CA GLY A 191 -6.24 36.17 16.78
C GLY A 191 -5.47 35.73 15.53
N GLN A 192 -6.14 35.01 14.62
CA GLN A 192 -5.52 34.37 13.45
C GLN A 192 -4.77 35.34 12.51
N HIS A 193 -5.27 36.58 12.41
CA HIS A 193 -4.71 37.62 11.56
C HIS A 193 -4.36 38.89 12.35
N ASP A 194 -4.28 38.79 13.68
CA ASP A 194 -4.01 39.93 14.55
C ASP A 194 -2.58 40.43 14.36
N ARG A 195 -2.45 41.75 14.30
CA ARG A 195 -1.15 42.46 14.33
C ARG A 195 -0.84 43.04 15.71
N LEU A 196 -1.74 42.86 16.67
CA LEU A 196 -1.64 43.37 18.02
C LEU A 196 -1.71 42.18 18.98
N VAL A 197 -0.56 41.77 19.51
CA VAL A 197 -0.53 40.77 20.58
C VAL A 197 -1.04 41.44 21.85
N LYS A 198 -2.07 40.85 22.47
CA LYS A 198 -2.61 41.32 23.74
C LYS A 198 -1.82 40.66 24.87
N ILE A 199 -1.26 41.48 25.75
CA ILE A 199 -0.55 41.04 26.96
C ILE A 199 -1.42 41.36 28.16
N TRP A 200 -1.94 40.30 28.78
CA TRP A 200 -2.72 40.38 30.00
C TRP A 200 -1.79 40.25 31.20
N ARG A 201 -1.69 41.27 32.04
CA ARG A 201 -0.87 41.21 33.25
C ARG A 201 -1.76 40.95 34.47
N ARG A 202 -1.39 39.94 35.25
CA ARG A 202 -2.11 39.57 36.46
C ARG A 202 -1.87 40.63 37.53
N LEU A 203 -2.95 41.15 38.10
CA LEU A 203 -2.94 42.15 39.17
C LEU A 203 -3.19 41.54 40.56
N ALA A 204 -3.85 40.39 40.60
CA ALA A 204 -4.18 39.67 41.82
C ALA A 204 -4.05 38.16 41.61
N TYR A 205 -3.36 37.50 42.55
CA TYR A 205 -3.11 36.05 42.53
C TYR A 205 -4.10 35.26 43.37
N GLU A 206 -4.94 35.93 44.16
CA GLU A 206 -6.02 35.28 44.90
C GLU A 206 -7.09 34.77 43.92
N SER A 207 -7.47 33.51 44.03
CA SER A 207 -8.43 32.86 43.12
C SER A 207 -9.77 33.60 43.03
N ASP A 208 -10.26 34.14 44.14
CA ASP A 208 -11.56 34.82 44.20
C ASP A 208 -11.50 36.30 43.77
N SER A 209 -10.31 36.87 43.57
CA SER A 209 -10.13 38.27 43.19
C SER A 209 -9.23 38.46 41.96
N THR A 210 -8.97 37.36 41.23
CA THR A 210 -8.08 37.32 40.07
C THR A 210 -8.53 38.33 39.02
N ARG A 211 -7.61 39.21 38.66
CA ARG A 211 -7.83 40.31 37.73
C ARG A 211 -6.63 40.48 36.83
N PHE A 212 -6.91 40.88 35.61
CA PHE A 212 -5.90 41.21 34.62
C PHE A 212 -6.15 42.62 34.07
N ASP A 213 -5.08 43.36 33.82
CA ASP A 213 -5.12 44.47 32.87
C ASP A 213 -4.49 44.07 31.55
N VAL A 214 -4.72 44.86 30.50
CA VAL A 214 -4.30 44.53 29.13
C VAL A 214 -3.43 45.63 28.55
N SER A 215 -2.36 45.22 27.89
CA SER A 215 -1.52 46.06 27.03
C SER A 215 -1.33 45.41 25.67
N TYR A 216 -0.84 46.16 24.67
CA TYR A 216 -0.75 45.69 23.29
C TYR A 216 0.67 45.82 22.76
N LEU A 217 1.15 44.77 22.07
CA LEU A 217 2.42 44.77 21.35
C LEU A 217 2.16 44.91 19.85
N PRO A 218 2.50 46.07 19.25
CA PRO A 218 2.21 46.31 17.85
C PRO A 218 3.20 45.61 16.91
N HIS A 219 2.66 45.00 15.86
CA HIS A 219 3.40 44.35 14.78
C HIS A 219 3.01 44.95 13.41
N PRO A 220 3.93 44.99 12.44
CA PRO A 220 3.62 45.46 11.08
C PRO A 220 2.68 44.54 10.29
N SER A 221 2.71 43.23 10.59
CA SER A 221 1.93 42.19 9.92
C SER A 221 1.34 41.20 10.94
N SER A 222 0.63 40.18 10.46
CA SER A 222 -0.01 39.17 11.31
C SER A 222 1.03 38.35 12.08
N VAL A 223 0.79 38.15 13.36
CA VAL A 223 1.61 37.27 14.21
C VAL A 223 1.20 35.82 13.96
N THR A 224 2.16 34.99 13.57
CA THR A 224 1.95 33.59 13.19
C THR A 224 2.16 32.63 14.35
N ASN A 225 3.05 32.96 15.30
CA ASN A 225 3.33 32.16 16.48
C ASN A 225 3.89 32.99 17.64
N MET A 226 3.88 32.42 18.86
CA MET A 226 4.41 33.01 20.08
C MET A 226 5.11 31.95 20.93
N HIS A 227 6.23 32.29 21.58
CA HIS A 227 6.97 31.40 22.47
C HIS A 227 7.42 32.15 23.72
N TRP A 228 7.06 31.64 24.89
CA TRP A 228 7.61 32.13 26.17
C TRP A 228 8.88 31.36 26.49
N ARG A 229 9.89 32.08 26.99
CA ARG A 229 11.06 31.46 27.62
C ARG A 229 10.63 30.49 28.72
N LYS A 230 11.24 29.31 28.75
CA LYS A 230 10.93 28.28 29.73
C LYS A 230 12.02 28.11 30.79
N PRO A 231 11.65 27.93 32.07
CA PRO A 231 12.59 27.58 33.15
C PRO A 231 12.92 26.08 33.14
N TRP A 232 14.03 25.68 33.77
CA TRP A 232 14.30 24.26 34.02
C TRP A 232 13.63 23.76 35.30
N HIS A 233 13.58 24.62 36.32
CA HIS A 233 12.93 24.36 37.59
C HIS A 233 11.86 25.42 37.86
N GLN A 234 10.73 25.02 38.45
CA GLN A 234 9.62 25.93 38.75
C GLN A 234 10.03 27.14 39.62
N GLU A 235 10.98 26.94 40.54
CA GLU A 235 11.46 27.98 41.45
C GLU A 235 12.51 28.91 40.81
N GLN A 236 12.90 28.65 39.55
CA GLN A 236 13.95 29.42 38.89
C GLN A 236 13.45 30.84 38.59
N ASN A 237 14.10 31.84 39.18
CA ASN A 237 13.73 33.24 39.05
C ASN A 237 14.16 33.84 37.69
N LEU A 238 13.47 33.45 36.62
CA LEU A 238 13.71 33.88 35.25
C LEU A 238 12.83 35.05 34.84
N ASP A 239 13.41 35.99 34.10
CA ASP A 239 12.66 37.11 33.53
C ASP A 239 11.74 36.63 32.41
N ASN A 240 10.54 37.18 32.36
CA ASN A 240 9.57 36.90 31.30
C ASN A 240 10.08 37.46 29.96
N LEU A 241 10.41 36.55 29.05
CA LEU A 241 10.77 36.84 27.66
C LEU A 241 9.77 36.21 26.71
N LEU A 242 9.20 37.03 25.84
CA LEU A 242 8.26 36.62 24.81
C LEU A 242 8.89 36.79 23.43
N TYR A 243 8.86 35.71 22.66
CA TYR A 243 9.20 35.71 21.24
C TYR A 243 7.91 35.71 20.43
N THR A 244 7.84 36.59 19.43
CA THR A 244 6.70 36.67 18.51
C THR A 244 7.20 36.52 17.08
N PHE A 245 6.60 35.59 16.34
CA PHE A 245 6.90 35.31 14.93
C PHE A 245 5.89 36.05 14.07
N CYS A 246 6.37 36.84 13.11
CA CYS A 246 5.50 37.71 12.32
C CYS A 246 5.69 37.43 10.83
N ALA A 247 4.59 37.49 10.08
CA ALA A 247 4.58 37.28 8.63
C ALA A 247 5.38 38.33 7.84
N ASP A 248 5.88 39.39 8.50
CA ASP A 248 6.83 40.34 7.90
C ASP A 248 8.28 39.83 7.86
N GLY A 249 8.53 38.60 8.29
CA GLY A 249 9.85 37.98 8.28
C GLY A 249 10.71 38.29 9.49
N TYR A 250 10.14 38.83 10.57
CA TYR A 250 10.88 39.11 11.81
C TYR A 250 10.41 38.24 12.98
N VAL A 251 11.39 37.70 13.71
CA VAL A 251 11.21 37.22 15.08
C VAL A 251 11.54 38.39 16.01
N ARG A 252 10.57 38.81 16.83
CA ARG A 252 10.77 39.92 17.78
C ARG A 252 10.83 39.38 19.19
N VAL A 253 11.69 39.99 20.00
CA VAL A 253 11.86 39.63 21.40
C VAL A 253 11.40 40.77 22.28
N TRP A 254 10.55 40.43 23.24
CA TRP A 254 9.94 41.35 24.18
C TRP A 254 10.33 40.95 25.60
N ALA A 255 10.76 41.91 26.41
CA ALA A 255 11.12 41.70 27.80
C ALA A 255 10.31 42.59 28.73
N GLN A 256 10.02 42.07 29.93
CA GLN A 256 9.39 42.84 30.99
C GLN A 256 10.43 43.73 31.68
N LEU A 257 10.74 44.91 31.10
CA LEU A 257 11.76 45.82 31.64
C LEU A 257 11.30 46.59 32.88
N GLU A 258 10.05 47.05 32.88
CA GLU A 258 9.47 47.86 33.97
C GLU A 258 8.12 47.29 34.41
N PRO A 259 8.05 46.54 35.53
CA PRO A 259 6.83 45.85 35.95
C PRO A 259 5.62 46.77 36.18
N HIS A 260 5.86 48.05 36.50
CA HIS A 260 4.84 49.05 36.81
C HIS A 260 4.48 49.95 35.62
N SER A 261 5.14 49.78 34.47
CA SER A 261 4.84 50.57 33.27
C SER A 261 3.46 50.24 32.71
N ALA A 262 2.86 51.20 31.99
CA ALA A 262 1.61 50.98 31.24
C ALA A 262 1.82 50.01 30.07
N THR A 263 3.04 49.99 29.50
CA THR A 263 3.47 48.97 28.54
C THR A 263 4.34 47.97 29.27
N VAL A 264 3.75 46.84 29.67
CA VAL A 264 4.40 45.83 30.52
C VAL A 264 5.65 45.25 29.87
N MET A 265 5.62 45.07 28.55
CA MET A 265 6.69 44.49 27.77
C MET A 265 7.24 45.50 26.76
N GLN A 266 8.55 45.51 26.57
CA GLN A 266 9.23 46.35 25.58
C GLN A 266 10.03 45.49 24.61
N LYS A 267 10.10 45.91 23.35
CA LYS A 267 10.90 45.23 22.33
C LYS A 267 12.38 45.47 22.62
N VAL A 268 13.11 44.39 22.89
CA VAL A 268 14.56 44.44 23.18
C VAL A 268 15.42 44.02 21.99
N ALA A 269 14.88 43.17 21.11
CA ALA A 269 15.59 42.70 19.92
C ALA A 269 14.62 42.35 18.78
N ALA A 270 15.17 42.27 17.57
CA ALA A 270 14.47 41.76 16.39
C ALA A 270 15.48 41.05 15.48
N ILE A 271 15.13 39.86 15.01
CA ILE A 271 15.93 39.00 14.14
C ILE A 271 15.21 38.92 12.79
N ASP A 272 15.87 39.35 11.73
CA ASP A 272 15.32 39.35 10.36
C ASP A 272 15.61 38.01 9.68
N THR A 273 14.60 37.14 9.61
CA THR A 273 14.75 35.77 9.07
C THR A 273 15.19 35.72 7.61
N ASN A 274 14.99 36.80 6.83
CA ASN A 274 15.40 36.84 5.43
C ASN A 274 16.89 37.16 5.31
N THR A 275 17.37 38.15 6.07
CA THR A 275 18.78 38.57 5.99
C THR A 275 19.73 37.63 6.72
N THR A 276 19.24 36.87 7.71
CA THR A 276 20.06 35.91 8.44
C THR A 276 20.48 34.72 7.60
N ILE A 277 19.69 34.30 6.61
CA ILE A 277 20.03 33.24 5.65
C ILE A 277 20.28 33.88 4.28
N GLN A 278 21.53 34.25 4.04
CA GLN A 278 22.02 34.59 2.70
C GLN A 278 22.99 33.50 2.27
N PRO A 279 22.73 32.78 1.15
CA PRO A 279 23.62 31.74 0.68
C PRO A 279 25.00 32.34 0.39
N ARG A 280 25.99 31.99 1.22
CA ARG A 280 27.36 32.50 1.07
C ARG A 280 28.10 31.85 -0.10
N ARG A 281 27.57 30.73 -0.61
CA ARG A 281 28.05 30.02 -1.81
C ARG A 281 27.03 30.19 -2.93
N LEU A 282 27.50 30.47 -4.14
CA LEU A 282 26.73 30.54 -5.38
C LEU A 282 26.20 29.15 -5.79
N SER A 283 25.47 28.44 -4.93
CA SER A 283 24.73 27.25 -5.34
C SER A 283 23.66 27.68 -6.35
N GLN A 284 23.92 27.40 -7.63
CA GLN A 284 22.98 27.62 -8.71
C GLN A 284 21.75 26.74 -8.50
N GLY A 285 20.67 27.33 -8.00
CA GLY A 285 19.34 26.70 -8.02
C GLY A 285 18.51 26.97 -6.76
N SER A 286 17.68 28.02 -6.83
CA SER A 286 16.60 28.37 -5.90
C SER A 286 16.99 29.13 -4.63
N ILE A 287 16.66 30.42 -4.57
CA ILE A 287 16.50 31.14 -3.30
C ILE A 287 15.09 30.82 -2.81
N SER A 288 14.96 30.06 -1.72
CA SER A 288 13.66 29.85 -1.09
C SER A 288 13.13 31.18 -0.54
N LYS A 289 11.84 31.47 -0.80
CA LYS A 289 11.12 32.58 -0.15
C LYS A 289 10.58 32.19 1.23
N ARG A 290 10.61 30.91 1.59
CA ARG A 290 10.08 30.40 2.86
C ARG A 290 11.13 30.55 3.95
N ARG A 291 10.69 30.90 5.16
CA ARG A 291 11.52 30.98 6.35
C ARG A 291 10.80 30.29 7.49
N TYR A 292 11.48 29.33 8.09
CA TYR A 292 11.06 28.68 9.31
C TYR A 292 11.96 29.18 10.43
N ALA A 293 11.40 29.38 11.61
CA ALA A 293 12.18 29.77 12.76
C ALA A 293 11.59 29.16 14.04
N PHE A 294 12.46 28.81 14.97
CA PHE A 294 12.09 28.30 16.29
C PHE A 294 13.10 28.77 17.35
N ILE A 295 12.70 28.67 18.61
CA ILE A 295 13.55 28.99 19.76
C ILE A 295 14.02 27.69 20.41
N LEU A 296 15.33 27.52 20.51
CA LEU A 296 15.94 26.54 21.40
C LEU A 296 16.25 27.27 22.72
N ASP A 297 15.45 26.97 23.75
CA ASP A 297 15.58 27.62 25.05
C ASP A 297 16.98 27.37 25.64
N SER A 298 17.53 28.36 26.35
CA SER A 298 18.86 28.28 26.97
C SER A 298 19.01 27.04 27.85
N ARG A 299 17.93 26.66 28.54
CA ARG A 299 17.85 25.48 29.41
C ARG A 299 18.21 24.18 28.66
N ASP A 300 17.73 24.04 27.43
CA ASP A 300 17.92 22.85 26.60
C ASP A 300 19.28 22.92 25.89
N PHE A 301 19.65 24.09 25.37
CA PHE A 301 20.96 24.30 24.75
C PHE A 301 22.12 23.99 25.72
N SER A 302 22.08 24.56 26.93
CA SER A 302 23.11 24.35 27.94
C SER A 302 23.14 22.89 28.42
N HIS A 303 21.99 22.27 28.70
CA HIS A 303 21.95 20.86 29.11
C HIS A 303 22.55 19.93 28.04
N ALA A 304 22.20 20.09 26.77
CA ALA A 304 22.77 19.27 25.70
C ALA A 304 24.30 19.47 25.56
N THR A 305 24.76 20.71 25.75
CA THR A 305 26.19 21.06 25.71
C THR A 305 26.95 20.42 26.88
N GLU A 306 26.42 20.50 28.10
CA GLU A 306 26.97 19.85 29.29
C GLU A 306 27.10 18.34 29.09
N ARG A 307 26.04 17.69 28.58
CA ARG A 307 26.07 16.25 28.26
C ARG A 307 27.08 15.89 27.17
N ALA A 308 27.30 16.77 26.20
CA ALA A 308 28.34 16.55 25.20
C ALA A 308 29.75 16.59 25.82
N VAL A 309 29.99 17.50 26.76
CA VAL A 309 31.25 17.58 27.51
C VAL A 309 31.46 16.34 28.38
N GLU A 310 30.45 15.91 29.14
CA GLU A 310 30.52 14.72 30.01
C GLU A 310 30.86 13.45 29.24
N ASN A 311 30.32 13.31 28.02
CA ASN A 311 30.50 12.11 27.19
C ASN A 311 31.74 12.15 26.28
N THR A 312 32.50 13.25 26.28
CA THR A 312 33.69 13.38 25.44
C THR A 312 34.83 12.54 26.03
N THR A 313 35.16 11.43 25.36
CA THR A 313 36.27 10.52 25.73
C THR A 313 37.60 10.85 25.03
N SER A 314 37.57 11.78 24.07
CA SER A 314 38.71 12.16 23.23
C SER A 314 39.61 13.18 23.92
N THR A 315 40.93 12.97 23.82
CA THR A 315 41.95 13.96 24.22
C THR A 315 42.23 15.02 23.14
N LYS A 316 41.65 14.88 21.94
CA LYS A 316 41.71 15.90 20.88
C LYS A 316 40.64 16.97 21.12
N ALA A 317 41.04 18.23 21.05
CA ALA A 317 40.16 19.39 21.09
C ALA A 317 39.12 19.34 19.97
N ASP A 318 37.84 19.30 20.32
CA ASP A 318 36.73 19.56 19.40
C ASP A 318 36.40 21.06 19.46
N HIS A 319 36.95 21.82 18.51
CA HIS A 319 36.76 23.27 18.45
C HIS A 319 35.29 23.69 18.34
N ALA A 320 34.43 22.86 17.75
CA ALA A 320 33.00 23.15 17.69
C ALA A 320 32.39 23.06 19.09
N LEU A 321 32.75 22.02 19.86
CA LEU A 321 32.29 21.88 21.24
C LEU A 321 32.86 22.97 22.16
N GLU A 322 34.15 23.32 22.04
CA GLU A 322 34.77 24.42 22.80
C GLU A 322 34.04 25.76 22.58
N HIS A 323 33.74 26.09 21.32
CA HIS A 323 32.95 27.27 20.98
C HIS A 323 31.54 27.24 21.59
N LEU A 324 30.89 26.07 21.59
CA LEU A 324 29.56 25.93 22.21
C LEU A 324 29.62 26.05 23.73
N ILE A 325 30.68 25.57 24.39
CA ILE A 325 30.89 25.77 25.83
C ILE A 325 31.00 27.27 26.14
N GLU A 326 31.77 28.03 25.36
CA GLU A 326 31.89 29.48 25.54
C GLU A 326 30.55 30.20 25.40
N ILE A 327 29.70 29.75 24.47
CA ILE A 327 28.35 30.28 24.26
C ILE A 327 27.42 29.87 25.41
N ALA A 328 27.37 28.58 25.78
CA ALA A 328 26.50 28.07 26.84
C ALA A 328 26.76 28.73 28.19
N ASN A 329 28.02 29.04 28.51
CA ASN A 329 28.42 29.77 29.72
C ASN A 329 27.82 31.19 29.82
N ARG A 330 27.34 31.76 28.72
CA ARG A 330 26.66 33.06 28.69
C ARG A 330 25.15 32.94 28.87
N SER A 331 24.61 31.72 28.95
CA SER A 331 23.18 31.41 29.02
C SER A 331 22.31 32.11 27.95
N PRO A 332 22.68 32.04 26.66
CA PRO A 332 21.92 32.66 25.59
C PRO A 332 20.67 31.85 25.27
N GLU A 333 19.63 32.56 24.85
CA GLU A 333 18.52 31.96 24.12
C GLU A 333 18.90 31.84 22.64
N ILE A 334 18.61 30.71 22.00
CA ILE A 334 19.05 30.47 20.61
C ILE A 334 17.85 30.52 19.67
N CYS A 335 17.87 31.45 18.72
CA CYS A 335 16.93 31.48 17.60
C CYS A 335 17.56 30.82 16.38
N VAL A 336 16.95 29.73 15.92
CA VAL A 336 17.35 29.02 14.69
C VAL A 336 16.41 29.43 13.57
N VAL A 337 16.98 29.73 12.41
CA VAL A 337 16.25 30.03 11.18
C VAL A 337 16.68 29.03 10.11
N LEU A 338 15.70 28.52 9.34
CA LEU A 338 15.86 27.59 8.23
C LEU A 338 15.12 28.10 6.99
N ASP A 339 15.58 27.73 5.80
CA ASP A 339 14.92 28.10 4.53
C ASP A 339 14.24 26.95 3.78
N GLY A 340 14.37 25.72 4.30
CA GLY A 340 13.82 24.50 3.70
C GLY A 340 14.63 23.92 2.55
N LEU A 341 15.76 24.53 2.17
CA LEU A 341 16.71 24.01 1.16
C LEU A 341 18.01 23.50 1.81
N GLY A 342 17.95 23.26 3.12
CA GLY A 342 19.06 22.80 3.93
C GLY A 342 20.05 23.87 4.38
N HIS A 343 19.70 25.16 4.28
CA HIS A 343 20.47 26.24 4.90
C HIS A 343 19.93 26.58 6.28
N MET A 344 20.83 26.70 7.25
CA MET A 344 20.53 27.05 8.64
C MET A 344 21.38 28.21 9.13
N SER A 345 20.77 29.12 9.89
CA SER A 345 21.48 30.12 10.67
C SER A 345 20.99 30.12 12.12
N ALA A 346 21.92 30.24 13.06
CA ALA A 346 21.64 30.29 14.49
C ALA A 346 22.14 31.60 15.10
N TRP A 347 21.32 32.19 15.95
CA TRP A 347 21.54 33.49 16.56
C TRP A 347 21.28 33.42 18.05
N GLY A 348 22.26 33.83 18.84
CA GLY A 348 22.15 33.90 20.29
C GLY A 348 21.61 35.25 20.73
N LEU A 349 20.80 35.24 21.77
CA LEU A 349 20.33 36.43 22.48
C LEU A 349 20.82 36.38 23.92
N GLU A 350 21.59 37.40 24.29
CA GLU A 350 22.09 37.61 25.64
C GLU A 350 21.50 38.87 26.27
N ASN A 351 21.53 38.93 27.60
CA ASN A 351 21.13 40.09 28.40
C ASN A 351 19.69 40.58 28.18
N ALA A 352 18.83 39.78 27.57
CA ALA A 352 17.41 40.09 27.43
C ALA A 352 16.68 39.84 28.77
N GLY A 353 16.47 40.89 29.55
CA GLY A 353 15.79 40.81 30.85
C GLY A 353 15.93 42.10 31.65
N CYS A 354 15.02 42.36 32.59
CA CYS A 354 15.10 43.54 33.45
C CYS A 354 16.21 43.46 34.50
N LYS A 355 16.64 42.24 34.86
CA LYS A 355 17.70 42.05 35.85
C LYS A 355 19.09 42.35 35.28
N ASN A 356 19.23 42.42 33.96
CA ASN A 356 20.50 42.66 33.30
C ASN A 356 20.76 44.16 33.15
N LYS A 357 21.96 44.60 33.52
CA LYS A 357 22.39 46.00 33.38
C LYS A 357 22.90 46.33 31.98
N ALA A 358 23.31 45.31 31.23
CA ALA A 358 23.77 45.44 29.85
C ALA A 358 22.56 45.44 28.89
N PRO A 359 22.64 46.16 27.75
CA PRO A 359 21.62 46.07 26.71
C PRO A 359 21.56 44.65 26.15
N ALA A 360 20.38 44.25 25.69
CA ALA A 360 20.20 42.98 24.99
C ALA A 360 21.07 42.96 23.72
N GLU A 361 21.77 41.85 23.51
CA GLU A 361 22.69 41.67 22.39
C GLU A 361 22.29 40.45 21.58
N VAL A 362 22.21 40.61 20.25
CA VAL A 362 22.01 39.52 19.30
C VAL A 362 23.33 39.28 18.60
N PHE A 363 23.81 38.05 18.64
CA PHE A 363 25.08 37.65 18.01
C PHE A 363 24.91 36.38 17.20
N ASN A 364 25.82 36.16 16.24
CA ASN A 364 25.80 34.97 15.42
C ASN A 364 26.43 33.78 16.17
N VAL A 365 25.74 32.65 16.18
CA VAL A 365 26.22 31.39 16.77
C VAL A 365 26.80 30.50 15.68
N ALA A 366 26.05 30.27 14.60
CA ALA A 366 26.51 29.45 13.49
C ALA A 366 25.76 29.77 12.18
N HIS A 367 26.42 29.46 11.07
CA HIS A 367 25.79 29.33 9.75
C HIS A 367 26.25 28.01 9.16
N VAL A 368 25.30 27.18 8.76
CA VAL A 368 25.55 25.79 8.35
C VAL A 368 24.74 25.47 7.11
N ASP A 369 25.33 24.69 6.22
CA ASP A 369 24.69 24.13 5.02
C ASP A 369 24.51 22.61 5.17
N ASN A 370 23.63 22.02 4.36
CA ASN A 370 23.28 20.59 4.33
C ASN A 370 22.53 20.09 5.58
N VAL A 371 21.58 20.88 6.08
CA VAL A 371 20.61 20.43 7.09
C VAL A 371 19.44 19.76 6.36
N ASP A 372 19.46 18.44 6.24
CA ASP A 372 18.41 17.71 5.53
C ASP A 372 17.11 17.66 6.36
N LEU A 373 16.06 18.27 5.82
CA LEU A 373 14.69 18.27 6.34
C LEU A 373 13.76 17.94 5.17
N SER A 374 13.91 16.74 4.61
CA SER A 374 13.17 16.19 3.47
C SER A 374 11.65 16.50 3.44
N LEU A 375 10.99 16.65 4.59
CA LEU A 375 9.57 17.04 4.67
C LEU A 375 9.29 18.49 4.28
N LEU A 376 10.22 19.41 4.54
CA LEU A 376 10.06 20.81 4.16
C LEU A 376 10.15 21.01 2.64
N GLU A 377 10.78 20.07 1.92
CA GLU A 377 10.73 19.97 0.47
C GLU A 377 9.38 19.41 -0.03
N LYS A 378 8.72 18.53 0.73
CA LYS A 378 7.42 17.93 0.34
C LYS A 378 6.20 18.80 0.66
N ALA A 379 6.32 19.78 1.56
CA ALA A 379 5.27 20.75 1.93
C ALA A 379 4.86 21.73 0.79
N HIS A 380 5.03 21.33 -0.47
CA HIS A 380 4.61 22.03 -1.68
C HIS A 380 3.11 21.84 -2.02
N LEU A 381 2.39 20.96 -1.31
CA LEU A 381 1.08 20.44 -1.74
C LEU A 381 -0.03 20.55 -0.67
N ASP A 382 -0.37 21.78 -0.27
CA ASP A 382 -1.47 22.14 0.65
C ASP A 382 -1.13 22.06 2.16
N GLY A 383 -1.00 23.25 2.79
CA GLY A 383 -0.72 23.44 4.22
C GLY A 383 0.60 24.18 4.49
N GLU A 384 0.58 25.52 4.49
CA GLU A 384 1.81 26.35 4.57
C GLU A 384 2.45 26.46 5.96
N HIS A 385 1.97 25.74 6.98
CA HIS A 385 2.42 25.91 8.37
C HIS A 385 3.06 24.65 8.92
N VAL A 386 4.18 24.85 9.62
CA VAL A 386 4.92 23.83 10.33
C VAL A 386 5.12 24.30 11.76
N GLN A 387 4.80 23.45 12.72
CA GLN A 387 5.04 23.71 14.14
C GLN A 387 6.27 22.94 14.61
N PHE A 388 7.20 23.64 15.25
CA PHE A 388 8.40 23.04 15.83
C PHE A 388 8.24 22.88 17.35
N CYS A 389 8.68 21.74 17.87
CA CYS A 389 8.91 21.52 19.29
C CYS A 389 10.34 21.02 19.49
N THR A 390 11.17 21.83 20.14
CA THR A 390 12.58 21.53 20.37
C THR A 390 12.90 21.30 21.83
N PHE A 391 13.81 20.36 22.09
CA PHE A 391 14.28 20.07 23.44
C PHE A 391 15.62 19.32 23.42
N ALA A 392 16.32 19.30 24.56
CA ALA A 392 17.52 18.49 24.76
C ALA A 392 17.18 17.02 25.00
N GLY A 393 18.04 16.14 24.49
CA GLY A 393 17.90 14.68 24.55
C GLY A 393 17.43 14.08 23.22
N GLY A 394 17.26 12.75 23.22
CA GLY A 394 16.99 11.91 22.05
C GLY A 394 17.61 10.53 22.29
N ASN A 395 18.08 9.87 21.23
CA ASN A 395 18.84 8.62 21.33
C ASN A 395 20.15 8.81 22.13
N ALA A 396 20.76 10.00 22.07
CA ALA A 396 21.89 10.38 22.89
C ALA A 396 21.57 11.57 23.81
N PRO A 397 22.12 11.61 25.05
CA PRO A 397 21.85 12.69 26.00
C PRO A 397 22.43 14.05 25.55
N SER A 398 23.41 14.05 24.64
CA SER A 398 24.00 15.25 24.03
C SER A 398 23.31 15.71 22.73
N SER A 399 22.22 15.05 22.34
CA SER A 399 21.45 15.42 21.16
C SER A 399 20.47 16.56 21.44
N ILE A 400 20.11 17.27 20.39
CA ILE A 400 18.92 18.10 20.31
C ILE A 400 17.89 17.36 19.47
N SER A 401 16.68 17.29 20.01
CA SER A 401 15.50 16.75 19.34
C SER A 401 14.67 17.88 18.75
N LEU A 402 14.21 17.66 17.51
CA LEU A 402 13.33 18.55 16.76
C LEU A 402 12.11 17.74 16.31
N LEU A 403 10.97 17.95 16.97
CA LEU A 403 9.69 17.48 16.47
C LEU A 403 9.11 18.51 15.50
N VAL A 404 8.84 18.06 14.27
CA VAL A 404 8.34 18.87 13.17
C VAL A 404 6.95 18.38 12.84
N HIS A 405 5.93 19.13 13.27
CA HIS A 405 4.54 18.84 12.94
C HIS A 405 4.16 19.59 11.66
N SER A 406 4.01 18.84 10.57
CA SER A 406 3.47 19.32 9.30
C SER A 406 1.95 19.21 9.32
N PHE A 407 1.26 20.24 8.86
CA PHE A 407 -0.20 20.28 8.86
C PHE A 407 -0.84 19.43 7.76
N ASP A 408 -0.05 18.61 7.06
CA ASP A 408 -0.52 17.47 6.29
C ASP A 408 -0.92 16.27 7.17
N GLY A 409 -0.77 16.38 8.50
CA GLY A 409 -1.06 15.32 9.46
C GLY A 409 0.11 14.35 9.63
N THR A 410 1.34 14.85 9.51
CA THR A 410 2.56 14.12 9.83
C THR A 410 3.36 14.84 10.90
N VAL A 411 3.89 14.08 11.85
CA VAL A 411 4.88 14.60 12.81
C VAL A 411 6.15 13.82 12.63
N SER A 412 7.25 14.49 12.34
CA SER A 412 8.52 13.81 12.17
C SER A 412 9.53 14.28 13.18
N HIS A 413 10.31 13.33 13.64
CA HIS A 413 11.31 13.56 14.65
C HIS A 413 12.69 13.52 14.01
N TYR A 414 13.43 14.59 14.27
CA TYR A 414 14.80 14.74 13.85
C TYR A 414 15.70 14.87 15.07
N GLU A 415 16.87 14.26 15.00
CA GLU A 415 17.90 14.32 16.02
C GLU A 415 19.22 14.81 15.45
N ALA A 416 19.93 15.61 16.24
CA ALA A 416 21.29 16.01 15.92
C ALA A 416 22.13 16.10 17.18
N HIS A 417 23.37 15.58 17.13
CA HIS A 417 24.35 15.86 18.17
C HIS A 417 24.61 17.38 18.26
N ILE A 418 24.58 17.97 19.45
CA ILE A 418 24.67 19.43 19.62
C ILE A 418 25.90 20.04 18.88
N ALA A 419 27.08 19.46 19.07
CA ALA A 419 28.29 19.93 18.37
C ALA A 419 28.21 19.72 16.85
N GLY A 420 27.56 18.64 16.41
CA GLY A 420 27.36 18.34 14.99
C GLY A 420 26.35 19.26 14.32
N LEU A 421 25.35 19.75 15.04
CA LEU A 421 24.35 20.66 14.49
C LEU A 421 24.94 22.05 14.20
N PHE A 422 25.76 22.58 15.12
CA PHE A 422 26.31 23.94 15.04
C PHE A 422 27.74 24.03 14.48
N ASP A 423 28.41 22.91 14.17
CA ASP A 423 29.74 22.94 13.55
C ASP A 423 29.68 23.59 12.16
N THR A 424 30.49 24.63 11.92
CA THR A 424 30.55 25.37 10.66
C THR A 424 31.35 24.67 9.54
N ALA A 425 32.00 23.54 9.83
CA ALA A 425 32.66 22.71 8.82
C ALA A 425 31.66 22.19 7.76
N THR A 426 32.11 21.42 6.77
CA THR A 426 31.17 20.66 5.91
C THR A 426 31.00 19.27 6.50
N ARG A 427 29.81 18.97 7.04
CA ARG A 427 29.44 17.62 7.47
C ARG A 427 28.25 17.11 6.68
N ARG A 428 28.25 15.80 6.44
CA ARG A 428 27.09 15.06 5.95
C ARG A 428 26.28 14.60 7.17
N GLU A 429 24.96 14.45 7.01
CA GLU A 429 24.08 13.84 8.02
C GLU A 429 24.14 14.53 9.39
N ARG A 430 24.11 15.86 9.41
CA ARG A 430 24.10 16.64 10.67
C ARG A 430 22.84 16.46 11.49
N LEU A 431 21.75 16.17 10.79
CA LEU A 431 20.41 15.97 11.30
C LEU A 431 19.91 14.67 10.71
N GLN A 432 19.47 13.75 11.56
CA GLN A 432 18.97 12.43 11.18
C GLN A 432 17.49 12.37 11.50
N GLN A 433 16.68 11.91 10.55
CA GLN A 433 15.28 11.58 10.83
C GLN A 433 15.23 10.21 11.53
N SER A 434 14.74 10.20 12.76
CA SER A 434 14.69 9.01 13.61
C SER A 434 13.30 8.36 13.62
N ALA A 435 12.24 9.16 13.47
CA ALA A 435 10.87 8.67 13.41
C ALA A 435 9.95 9.57 12.56
N SER A 436 8.84 8.99 12.11
CA SER A 436 7.74 9.72 11.48
C SER A 436 6.41 9.14 11.95
N TRP A 437 5.51 10.02 12.39
CA TRP A 437 4.21 9.68 12.95
C TRP A 437 3.16 10.14 11.96
N ALA A 438 2.52 9.17 11.34
CA ALA A 438 1.49 9.40 10.35
C ALA A 438 0.54 8.20 10.32
N GLY A 439 -0.69 8.40 9.88
CA GLY A 439 -1.68 7.34 9.93
C GLY A 439 -3.02 7.78 9.37
N HIS A 440 -4.06 7.09 9.84
CA HIS A 440 -5.45 7.34 9.47
C HIS A 440 -6.22 7.96 10.63
N GLU A 441 -7.24 8.77 10.35
CA GLU A 441 -8.15 9.29 11.39
C GLU A 441 -9.23 8.27 11.79
N GLU A 442 -9.45 7.28 10.93
CA GLU A 442 -10.44 6.21 11.06
C GLU A 442 -9.78 4.85 11.32
N PRO A 443 -10.52 3.86 11.85
CA PRO A 443 -10.05 2.49 11.97
C PRO A 443 -9.57 1.94 10.62
N VAL A 444 -8.40 1.31 10.65
CA VAL A 444 -7.81 0.66 9.47
C VAL A 444 -8.55 -0.63 9.18
N ASN A 445 -9.10 -0.74 7.97
CA ASN A 445 -9.81 -1.92 7.49
C ASN A 445 -8.85 -3.03 7.05
N GLY A 446 -7.68 -2.67 6.54
CA GLY A 446 -6.70 -3.63 6.07
C GLY A 446 -5.31 -3.05 5.87
N ILE A 447 -4.33 -3.96 5.84
CA ILE A 447 -2.90 -3.68 5.67
C ILE A 447 -2.32 -4.74 4.75
N ILE A 448 -1.62 -4.32 3.69
CA ILE A 448 -0.89 -5.22 2.78
C ILE A 448 0.51 -4.65 2.48
N HIS A 449 1.49 -5.52 2.30
CA HIS A 449 2.82 -5.15 1.81
C HIS A 449 2.89 -5.38 0.31
N ASN A 450 3.73 -4.60 -0.38
CA ASN A 450 4.11 -4.96 -1.73
C ASN A 450 5.03 -6.20 -1.70
N LYS A 451 5.25 -6.81 -2.87
CA LYS A 451 6.02 -8.05 -2.97
C LYS A 451 7.48 -7.92 -2.54
N ALA A 452 8.08 -6.74 -2.75
CA ALA A 452 9.45 -6.44 -2.34
C ALA A 452 9.58 -6.27 -0.81
N GLY A 453 8.49 -5.94 -0.12
CA GLY A 453 8.47 -5.71 1.33
C GLY A 453 8.99 -4.34 1.74
N ASP A 454 9.21 -3.41 0.80
CA ASP A 454 9.69 -2.04 1.02
C ASP A 454 8.57 -0.99 0.99
N GLN A 455 7.33 -1.39 0.65
CA GLN A 455 6.14 -0.55 0.76
C GLN A 455 5.00 -1.21 1.52
N LEU A 456 4.26 -0.41 2.28
CA LEU A 456 3.10 -0.80 3.05
C LEU A 456 1.89 0.03 2.60
N LEU A 457 0.80 -0.64 2.22
CA LEU A 457 -0.49 -0.01 1.92
C LEU A 457 -1.47 -0.29 3.04
N THR A 458 -2.08 0.77 3.56
CA THR A 458 -3.12 0.68 4.58
C THR A 458 -4.33 1.51 4.16
N TRP A 459 -5.54 1.06 4.51
CA TRP A 459 -6.75 1.77 4.12
C TRP A 459 -7.86 1.69 5.18
N THR A 460 -8.75 2.67 5.14
CA THR A 460 -9.97 2.78 5.95
C THR A 460 -11.19 2.57 5.06
N ILE A 461 -12.35 3.08 5.48
CA ILE A 461 -13.54 3.11 4.63
C ILE A 461 -13.37 4.01 3.41
N ARG A 462 -12.58 5.09 3.50
CA ARG A 462 -12.45 6.11 2.43
C ARG A 462 -11.05 6.64 2.21
N ASP A 463 -10.07 6.23 3.01
CA ASP A 463 -8.69 6.68 2.87
C ASP A 463 -7.77 5.52 2.54
N ALA A 464 -6.78 5.74 1.70
CA ALA A 464 -5.69 4.82 1.44
C ALA A 464 -4.34 5.54 1.51
N ASN A 465 -3.39 4.94 2.22
CA ASN A 465 -2.05 5.46 2.43
C ASN A 465 -1.00 4.42 2.01
N ILE A 466 -0.05 4.83 1.17
CA ILE A 466 1.16 4.07 0.81
C ILE A 466 2.33 4.65 1.61
N PHE A 467 2.97 3.81 2.41
CA PHE A 467 4.16 4.12 3.18
C PHE A 467 5.37 3.45 2.54
N SER A 468 6.48 4.17 2.39
CA SER A 468 7.79 3.53 2.20
C SER A 468 8.35 3.09 3.54
N ILE A 469 9.03 1.94 3.50
CA ILE A 469 9.77 1.37 4.61
C ILE A 469 11.25 1.64 4.33
N GLU A 470 11.84 2.54 5.10
CA GLU A 470 13.27 2.85 5.01
C GLU A 470 13.99 2.18 6.18
N ASP A 471 14.99 1.34 5.87
CA ASP A 471 15.87 0.73 6.87
C ASP A 471 16.89 1.78 7.35
N VAL A 472 16.88 2.06 8.65
CA VAL A 472 17.82 2.92 9.35
C VAL A 472 18.54 2.08 10.40
N ASP A 473 19.76 2.48 10.80
CA ASP A 473 20.64 1.69 11.69
C ASP A 473 19.95 1.21 13.01
N ASP A 474 18.94 1.92 13.51
CA ASP A 474 18.19 1.62 14.74
C ASP A 474 16.72 1.15 14.52
N GLY A 475 16.31 0.88 13.27
CA GLY A 475 14.97 0.37 12.96
C GLY A 475 14.43 0.82 11.61
N ASN A 476 13.12 0.65 11.40
CA ASN A 476 12.48 0.99 10.14
C ASN A 476 11.66 2.26 10.32
N VAL A 477 11.90 3.26 9.48
CA VAL A 477 11.11 4.49 9.42
C VAL A 477 10.05 4.34 8.34
N LEU A 478 8.81 4.69 8.70
CA LEU A 478 7.69 4.70 7.76
C LEU A 478 7.42 6.12 7.29
N THR A 479 7.54 6.34 5.99
CA THR A 479 7.28 7.65 5.39
C THR A 479 6.09 7.54 4.45
N ILE A 480 5.07 8.38 4.63
CA ILE A 480 3.96 8.44 3.67
C ILE A 480 4.51 8.91 2.33
N GLN A 481 4.35 8.07 1.30
CA GLN A 481 4.63 8.42 -0.09
C GLN A 481 3.37 8.96 -0.78
N THR A 482 2.23 8.33 -0.52
CA THR A 482 0.93 8.72 -1.10
C THR A 482 -0.14 8.61 -0.02
N SER A 483 -0.98 9.63 0.09
CA SER A 483 -2.21 9.61 0.90
C SER A 483 -3.36 10.09 0.02
N ARG A 484 -4.46 9.35 0.04
CA ARG A 484 -5.62 9.64 -0.81
C ARG A 484 -6.92 9.37 -0.07
N THR A 485 -7.79 10.36 -0.07
CA THR A 485 -9.20 10.25 0.34
C THR A 485 -10.08 10.13 -0.90
N PHE A 486 -11.07 9.24 -0.85
CA PHE A 486 -12.01 8.97 -1.93
C PHE A 486 -13.42 9.45 -1.56
N ASP A 487 -14.17 9.91 -2.56
CA ASP A 487 -15.55 10.38 -2.39
C ASP A 487 -16.54 9.24 -2.10
N SER A 488 -16.17 8.01 -2.48
CA SER A 488 -16.94 6.79 -2.26
C SER A 488 -16.17 5.78 -1.41
N ASP A 489 -16.91 4.88 -0.77
CA ASP A 489 -16.32 3.85 0.07
C ASP A 489 -15.40 2.91 -0.75
N ILE A 490 -14.26 2.58 -0.16
CA ILE A 490 -13.31 1.59 -0.65
C ILE A 490 -13.92 0.20 -0.41
N LEU A 491 -14.14 -0.54 -1.50
CA LEU A 491 -14.68 -1.89 -1.44
C LEU A 491 -13.57 -2.92 -1.23
N ASP A 492 -12.49 -2.79 -1.99
CA ASP A 492 -11.33 -3.68 -1.90
C ASP A 492 -10.08 -3.01 -2.47
N ILE A 493 -8.90 -3.53 -2.11
CA ILE A 493 -7.61 -3.02 -2.56
C ILE A 493 -6.63 -4.17 -2.77
N CYS A 494 -5.82 -4.11 -3.82
CA CYS A 494 -4.67 -5.01 -3.99
C CYS A 494 -3.45 -4.30 -4.60
N TYR A 495 -2.28 -4.93 -4.47
CA TYR A 495 -1.10 -4.55 -5.25
C TYR A 495 -1.07 -5.30 -6.59
N ALA A 496 -0.67 -4.61 -7.65
CA ALA A 496 -0.34 -5.18 -8.96
C ALA A 496 0.93 -4.49 -9.49
N GLU A 497 2.04 -5.24 -9.54
CA GLU A 497 3.39 -4.70 -9.80
C GLU A 497 3.73 -3.55 -8.83
N ASP A 498 4.00 -2.36 -9.36
CA ASP A 498 4.38 -1.14 -8.63
C ASP A 498 3.16 -0.27 -8.28
N TYR A 499 1.94 -0.73 -8.59
CA TYR A 499 0.71 0.04 -8.40
C TYR A 499 -0.18 -0.59 -7.33
N ALA A 500 -0.83 0.26 -6.55
CA ALA A 500 -1.97 -0.15 -5.75
C ALA A 500 -3.26 0.13 -6.51
N ILE A 501 -4.11 -0.88 -6.62
CA ILE A 501 -5.42 -0.80 -7.28
C ILE A 501 -6.47 -0.68 -6.19
N VAL A 502 -7.27 0.38 -6.28
CA VAL A 502 -8.38 0.66 -5.37
C VAL A 502 -9.70 0.46 -6.09
N LEU A 503 -10.52 -0.47 -5.60
CA LEU A 503 -11.86 -0.72 -6.10
C LEU A 503 -12.88 0.11 -5.31
N LEU A 504 -13.57 0.98 -6.04
CA LEU A 504 -14.68 1.78 -5.55
C LEU A 504 -15.99 1.23 -6.12
N HIS A 505 -17.12 1.82 -5.72
CA HIS A 505 -18.45 1.38 -6.17
C HIS A 505 -18.63 1.38 -7.70
N ASP A 506 -18.19 2.44 -8.38
CA ASP A 506 -18.43 2.65 -9.81
C ASP A 506 -17.13 2.81 -10.64
N SER A 507 -15.97 2.72 -10.00
CA SER A 507 -14.67 2.98 -10.63
C SER A 507 -13.52 2.23 -9.97
N LEU A 508 -12.42 2.11 -10.71
CA LEU A 508 -11.11 1.77 -10.18
C LEU A 508 -10.25 3.03 -10.07
N GLN A 509 -9.34 3.08 -9.11
CA GLN A 509 -8.29 4.09 -9.07
C GLN A 509 -6.93 3.43 -8.84
N LEU A 510 -5.94 3.81 -9.65
CA LEU A 510 -4.56 3.39 -9.49
C LEU A 510 -3.83 4.42 -8.63
N LEU A 511 -3.05 3.99 -7.64
CA LEU A 511 -2.15 4.86 -6.88
C LEU A 511 -0.71 4.65 -7.35
N PRO A 512 0.07 5.73 -7.57
CA PRO A 512 -0.19 7.14 -7.21
C PRO A 512 -1.02 7.95 -8.25
N GLY A 513 -1.64 7.29 -9.22
CA GLY A 513 -2.52 7.93 -10.22
C GLY A 513 -3.69 8.72 -9.61
N ARG A 514 -4.21 9.69 -10.38
CA ARG A 514 -5.24 10.62 -9.91
C ARG A 514 -6.62 10.38 -10.50
N ASP A 515 -6.70 9.83 -11.70
CA ASP A 515 -7.97 9.70 -12.41
C ASP A 515 -8.65 8.37 -12.08
N ALA A 516 -9.96 8.43 -11.94
CA ALA A 516 -10.79 7.26 -11.72
C ALA A 516 -11.14 6.63 -13.08
N ILE A 517 -10.88 5.33 -13.21
CA ILE A 517 -11.21 4.52 -14.38
C ILE A 517 -12.63 3.98 -14.16
N PRO A 518 -13.65 4.43 -14.92
CA PRO A 518 -15.03 3.99 -14.72
C PRO A 518 -15.19 2.50 -15.06
N LEU A 519 -15.92 1.78 -14.22
CA LEU A 519 -16.27 0.39 -14.48
C LEU A 519 -17.29 0.30 -15.62
N ARG A 520 -17.08 -0.62 -16.55
CA ARG A 520 -17.96 -0.79 -17.72
C ARG A 520 -19.25 -1.55 -17.37
N LYS A 521 -19.17 -2.46 -16.40
CA LYS A 521 -20.31 -3.27 -15.96
C LYS A 521 -21.19 -2.46 -14.99
N ARG A 522 -22.51 -2.55 -15.15
CA ARG A 522 -23.51 -1.94 -14.23
C ARG A 522 -23.74 -2.76 -12.96
N GLN A 523 -23.10 -3.92 -12.84
CA GLN A 523 -23.24 -4.79 -11.69
C GLN A 523 -22.37 -4.28 -10.54
N LYS A 524 -22.79 -4.56 -9.30
CA LYS A 524 -22.03 -4.16 -8.13
C LYS A 524 -20.74 -4.99 -8.04
N PRO A 525 -19.54 -4.37 -8.09
CA PRO A 525 -18.30 -5.08 -7.85
C PRO A 525 -18.21 -5.45 -6.36
N VAL A 526 -17.56 -6.57 -6.07
CA VAL A 526 -17.50 -7.15 -4.72
C VAL A 526 -16.08 -7.27 -4.24
N ARG A 527 -15.15 -7.71 -5.10
CA ARG A 527 -13.79 -8.04 -4.68
C ARG A 527 -12.75 -7.81 -5.77
N LEU A 528 -11.54 -7.48 -5.35
CA LEU A 528 -10.33 -7.57 -6.17
C LEU A 528 -9.56 -8.85 -5.86
N LYS A 529 -9.02 -9.47 -6.90
CA LYS A 529 -8.14 -10.62 -6.77
C LYS A 529 -6.86 -10.38 -7.57
N PRO A 530 -5.68 -10.31 -6.94
CA PRO A 530 -4.41 -10.34 -7.67
C PRO A 530 -4.24 -11.72 -8.31
N LEU A 531 -3.83 -11.74 -9.57
CA LEU A 531 -3.68 -12.94 -10.38
C LEU A 531 -2.21 -13.11 -10.76
N ASP A 532 -1.42 -13.66 -9.84
CA ASP A 532 0.01 -13.91 -10.06
C ASP A 532 0.27 -15.33 -10.55
N SER A 533 0.93 -15.47 -11.70
CA SER A 533 1.30 -16.78 -12.24
C SER A 533 2.61 -17.36 -11.67
N GLY A 534 3.15 -16.75 -10.62
CA GLY A 534 4.40 -17.17 -9.96
C GLY A 534 5.70 -16.91 -10.74
N SER A 535 5.65 -16.25 -11.91
CA SER A 535 6.84 -15.87 -12.69
C SER A 535 6.94 -14.35 -12.86
N SER A 536 8.15 -13.80 -12.66
CA SER A 536 8.41 -12.35 -12.73
C SER A 536 8.09 -11.69 -14.06
N GLU A 537 7.99 -12.45 -15.15
CA GLU A 537 7.64 -11.94 -16.49
C GLU A 537 6.12 -11.78 -16.71
N ARG A 538 5.28 -12.16 -15.73
CA ARG A 538 3.82 -12.31 -15.90
C ARG A 538 3.02 -11.72 -14.73
N GLU A 539 3.63 -10.75 -14.05
CA GLU A 539 3.04 -10.08 -12.89
C GLU A 539 2.05 -8.99 -13.34
N GLY A 540 1.23 -8.48 -12.43
CA GLY A 540 0.37 -7.33 -12.66
C GLY A 540 -1.06 -7.61 -13.15
N HIS A 541 -1.44 -8.86 -13.39
CA HIS A 541 -2.82 -9.20 -13.75
C HIS A 541 -3.70 -9.20 -12.49
N PHE A 542 -4.95 -8.77 -12.64
CA PHE A 542 -5.93 -8.83 -11.55
C PHE A 542 -7.34 -9.08 -12.09
N ALA A 543 -8.25 -9.47 -11.21
CA ALA A 543 -9.66 -9.64 -11.55
C ALA A 543 -10.56 -8.87 -10.59
N ILE A 544 -11.69 -8.42 -11.13
CA ILE A 544 -12.82 -7.92 -10.37
C ILE A 544 -13.90 -9.01 -10.35
N GLU A 545 -14.31 -9.42 -9.16
CA GLU A 545 -15.45 -10.30 -8.95
C GLU A 545 -16.70 -9.45 -8.66
N TYR A 546 -17.80 -9.77 -9.33
CA TYR A 546 -19.11 -9.13 -9.20
C TYR A 546 -20.10 -10.08 -8.50
N ALA A 547 -21.19 -9.54 -7.96
CA ALA A 547 -22.10 -10.27 -7.06
C ALA A 547 -22.79 -11.54 -7.62
N ASN A 548 -22.70 -11.82 -8.93
CA ASN A 548 -23.31 -12.99 -9.58
C ASN A 548 -22.26 -14.01 -10.06
N ASP A 549 -21.12 -14.10 -9.38
CA ASP A 549 -19.94 -14.88 -9.83
C ASP A 549 -19.42 -14.45 -11.20
N ASP A 550 -19.77 -13.23 -11.62
CA ASP A 550 -19.26 -12.61 -12.82
C ASP A 550 -17.85 -12.09 -12.57
N VAL A 551 -16.95 -12.33 -13.53
CA VAL A 551 -15.54 -11.92 -13.40
C VAL A 551 -15.16 -11.04 -14.57
N GLU A 552 -14.35 -10.03 -14.31
CA GLU A 552 -13.68 -9.23 -15.34
C GLU A 552 -12.18 -9.22 -15.04
N VAL A 553 -11.41 -9.80 -15.96
CA VAL A 553 -9.94 -9.89 -15.87
C VAL A 553 -9.33 -8.66 -16.51
N TRP A 554 -8.44 -8.00 -15.79
CA TRP A 554 -7.70 -6.81 -16.21
C TRP A 554 -6.23 -7.16 -16.45
N ILE A 555 -5.72 -6.66 -17.57
CA ILE A 555 -4.39 -7.00 -18.10
C ILE A 555 -3.52 -5.75 -18.22
N PRO A 556 -2.21 -5.83 -17.88
CA PRO A 556 -1.26 -4.75 -18.12
C PRO A 556 -1.23 -4.34 -19.59
N GLN A 557 -1.08 -3.05 -19.85
CA GLN A 557 -0.92 -2.50 -21.19
C GLN A 557 0.55 -2.12 -21.43
N PRO A 558 1.03 -2.20 -22.69
CA PRO A 558 2.37 -1.75 -23.02
C PRO A 558 2.55 -0.27 -22.60
N PRO A 559 3.71 0.11 -22.07
CA PRO A 559 3.92 1.44 -21.51
C PRO A 559 3.65 2.51 -22.56
N SER A 560 2.61 3.31 -22.33
CA SER A 560 2.31 4.51 -23.12
C SER A 560 2.83 5.74 -22.37
N ASN A 561 3.30 6.77 -23.09
CA ASN A 561 3.92 7.99 -22.53
C ASN A 561 3.20 8.52 -21.26
N ASN A 562 3.76 8.23 -20.07
CA ASN A 562 3.39 8.76 -18.74
C ASN A 562 1.91 8.74 -18.34
N ASP A 563 1.02 8.09 -19.10
CA ASP A 563 -0.41 8.05 -18.84
C ASP A 563 -0.71 6.84 -17.94
N LEU A 564 -0.52 7.03 -16.62
CA LEU A 564 -0.72 5.99 -15.61
C LEU A 564 -2.11 5.33 -15.72
N ASP A 565 -3.12 6.07 -16.16
CA ASP A 565 -4.51 5.61 -16.25
C ASP A 565 -4.76 4.68 -17.45
N LYS A 566 -3.76 4.50 -18.32
CA LYS A 566 -3.76 3.49 -19.40
C LYS A 566 -2.91 2.26 -19.09
N ALA A 567 -2.36 2.16 -17.87
CA ALA A 567 -1.51 1.04 -17.48
C ALA A 567 -2.25 -0.31 -17.49
N PHE A 568 -3.57 -0.30 -17.28
CA PHE A 568 -4.40 -1.51 -17.27
C PHE A 568 -5.67 -1.32 -18.09
N ALA A 569 -6.15 -2.40 -18.71
CA ALA A 569 -7.43 -2.44 -19.38
C ALA A 569 -8.12 -3.79 -19.15
N PRO A 570 -9.46 -3.86 -19.16
CA PRO A 570 -10.16 -5.13 -19.13
C PRO A 570 -9.84 -5.90 -20.41
N ALA A 571 -9.60 -7.21 -20.27
CA ALA A 571 -9.43 -8.10 -21.41
C ALA A 571 -10.66 -7.99 -22.32
N ALA A 572 -10.46 -7.76 -23.61
CA ALA A 572 -11.54 -7.57 -24.57
C ALA A 572 -12.17 -8.91 -24.99
N VAL A 573 -12.70 -9.66 -24.02
CA VAL A 573 -13.31 -10.97 -24.19
C VAL A 573 -14.72 -10.99 -23.63
N ASP A 574 -15.50 -11.99 -24.00
CA ASP A 574 -16.80 -12.23 -23.38
C ASP A 574 -16.68 -12.88 -21.99
N GLN A 575 -17.82 -13.06 -21.33
CA GLN A 575 -17.90 -13.59 -19.98
C GLN A 575 -17.25 -14.97 -19.85
N ALA A 576 -17.47 -15.86 -20.82
CA ALA A 576 -16.90 -17.20 -20.83
C ALA A 576 -15.38 -17.16 -20.99
N GLY A 577 -14.87 -16.21 -21.78
CA GLY A 577 -13.44 -15.91 -21.86
C GLY A 577 -12.85 -15.38 -20.55
N HIS A 578 -13.55 -14.50 -19.84
CA HIS A 578 -13.10 -14.03 -18.52
C HIS A 578 -13.00 -15.17 -17.49
N GLN A 579 -13.96 -16.09 -17.47
CA GLN A 579 -13.92 -17.27 -16.59
C GLN A 579 -12.68 -18.14 -16.87
N TYR A 580 -12.38 -18.37 -18.14
CA TYR A 580 -11.18 -19.12 -18.54
C TYR A 580 -9.89 -18.40 -18.12
N LEU A 581 -9.76 -17.10 -18.42
CA LEU A 581 -8.57 -16.31 -18.08
C LEU A 581 -8.37 -16.24 -16.57
N PHE A 582 -9.43 -16.06 -15.80
CA PHE A 582 -9.36 -16.07 -14.34
C PHE A 582 -8.78 -17.39 -13.81
N ALA A 583 -9.24 -18.53 -14.33
CA ALA A 583 -8.70 -19.84 -13.97
C ALA A 583 -7.25 -20.01 -14.44
N LEU A 584 -6.92 -19.54 -15.65
CA LEU A 584 -5.57 -19.60 -16.22
C LEU A 584 -4.55 -18.85 -15.37
N PHE A 585 -4.82 -17.59 -15.05
CA PHE A 585 -3.90 -16.74 -14.29
C PHE A 585 -3.89 -17.08 -12.79
N SER A 586 -4.96 -17.69 -12.25
CA SER A 586 -4.98 -18.18 -10.86
C SER A 586 -4.22 -19.51 -10.66
N SER A 587 -3.86 -20.23 -11.74
CA SER A 587 -3.31 -21.59 -11.64
C SER A 587 -1.80 -21.59 -11.35
N LEU A 588 -1.42 -22.19 -10.21
CA LEU A 588 -0.03 -22.34 -9.77
C LEU A 588 0.66 -23.60 -10.35
N SER A 589 0.54 -23.83 -11.66
CA SER A 589 1.14 -24.96 -12.43
C SER A 589 0.32 -26.26 -12.51
N SER A 590 -0.91 -26.30 -12.00
CA SER A 590 -1.82 -27.44 -12.21
C SER A 590 -2.52 -27.35 -13.57
N PRO A 591 -2.89 -28.50 -14.19
CA PRO A 591 -3.83 -28.50 -15.30
C PRO A 591 -5.12 -27.77 -14.89
N LEU A 592 -5.68 -26.99 -15.82
CA LEU A 592 -6.97 -26.37 -15.64
C LEU A 592 -8.05 -27.44 -15.57
N ALA A 593 -9.01 -27.19 -14.70
CA ALA A 593 -10.21 -27.97 -14.58
C ALA A 593 -11.06 -27.85 -15.85
N TRP A 594 -11.79 -28.90 -16.19
CA TRP A 594 -12.60 -29.00 -17.40
C TRP A 594 -13.71 -27.97 -17.50
N HIS A 595 -14.24 -27.46 -16.38
CA HIS A 595 -15.20 -26.35 -16.43
C HIS A 595 -14.62 -25.09 -17.10
N ALA A 596 -13.35 -24.74 -16.83
CA ALA A 596 -12.70 -23.60 -17.46
C ALA A 596 -12.47 -23.84 -18.95
N ILE A 597 -12.10 -25.07 -19.32
CA ILE A 597 -11.94 -25.51 -20.71
C ILE A 597 -13.28 -25.42 -21.45
N LEU A 598 -14.39 -25.86 -20.83
CA LEU A 598 -15.74 -25.77 -21.38
C LEU A 598 -16.15 -24.30 -21.57
N SER A 599 -15.93 -23.43 -20.59
CA SER A 599 -16.19 -21.99 -20.73
C SER A 599 -15.42 -21.39 -21.92
N ALA A 600 -14.14 -21.72 -22.10
CA ALA A 600 -13.38 -21.25 -23.27
C ALA A 600 -13.99 -21.73 -24.60
N SER A 601 -14.57 -22.93 -24.63
CA SER A 601 -15.22 -23.48 -25.83
C SER A 601 -16.53 -22.77 -26.20
N HIS A 602 -17.18 -22.15 -25.22
CA HIS A 602 -18.39 -21.33 -25.42
C HIS A 602 -18.06 -19.86 -25.74
N SER A 603 -16.80 -19.45 -25.61
CA SER A 603 -16.39 -18.08 -25.89
C SER A 603 -16.47 -17.77 -27.39
N THR A 604 -17.01 -16.60 -27.69
CA THR A 604 -16.99 -15.97 -29.02
C THR A 604 -15.66 -15.27 -29.33
N SER A 605 -14.76 -15.17 -28.35
CA SER A 605 -13.48 -14.43 -28.44
C SER A 605 -12.25 -15.36 -28.44
N GLN A 606 -12.35 -16.55 -29.04
CA GLN A 606 -11.31 -17.59 -29.02
C GLN A 606 -9.94 -17.11 -29.58
N ASP A 607 -9.92 -16.21 -30.55
CA ASP A 607 -8.68 -15.66 -31.11
C ASP A 607 -7.89 -14.85 -30.07
N ILE A 608 -8.60 -13.99 -29.32
CA ILE A 608 -8.03 -13.18 -28.25
C ILE A 608 -7.59 -14.08 -27.10
N LEU A 609 -8.39 -15.08 -26.71
CA LEU A 609 -8.01 -16.07 -25.70
C LEU A 609 -6.77 -16.85 -26.09
N THR A 610 -6.64 -17.24 -27.36
CA THR A 610 -5.45 -17.93 -27.88
C THR A 610 -4.21 -17.07 -27.72
N THR A 611 -4.31 -15.79 -28.09
CA THR A 611 -3.21 -14.82 -27.96
C THR A 611 -2.78 -14.67 -26.50
N LEU A 612 -3.72 -14.39 -25.60
CA LEU A 612 -3.45 -14.23 -24.17
C LEU A 612 -2.91 -15.52 -23.51
N THR A 613 -3.35 -16.69 -23.99
CA THR A 613 -2.83 -17.99 -23.52
C THR A 613 -1.37 -18.19 -23.94
N HIS A 614 -1.00 -17.80 -25.16
CA HIS A 614 0.41 -17.84 -25.57
C HIS A 614 1.26 -16.89 -24.76
N ASP A 615 0.79 -15.66 -24.57
CA ASP A 615 1.47 -14.65 -23.77
C ASP A 615 1.67 -15.15 -22.33
N TYR A 616 0.65 -15.79 -21.74
CA TYR A 616 0.74 -16.47 -20.45
C TYR A 616 1.86 -17.53 -20.39
N TYR A 617 2.28 -18.14 -21.50
CA TYR A 617 3.38 -19.11 -21.51
C TYR A 617 4.72 -18.57 -22.03
N GLY A 618 4.83 -17.24 -22.22
CA GLY A 618 6.04 -16.56 -22.71
C GLY A 618 6.09 -16.37 -24.23
N GLY A 619 4.92 -16.32 -24.87
CA GLY A 619 4.73 -16.02 -26.28
C GLY A 619 4.73 -17.25 -27.20
N VAL A 620 4.49 -16.97 -28.49
CA VAL A 620 4.36 -17.98 -29.54
C VAL A 620 5.63 -18.84 -29.65
N GLY A 621 5.46 -20.16 -29.64
CA GLY A 621 6.56 -21.13 -29.74
C GLY A 621 7.17 -21.58 -28.40
N ARG A 622 6.69 -21.04 -27.26
CA ARG A 622 7.01 -21.55 -25.91
C ARG A 622 5.96 -22.52 -25.35
N LEU A 623 4.83 -22.68 -26.03
CA LEU A 623 3.74 -23.55 -25.63
C LEU A 623 4.00 -25.01 -26.03
N THR A 624 4.63 -25.78 -25.13
CA THR A 624 4.87 -27.22 -25.28
C THR A 624 3.58 -28.04 -25.05
N TRP A 625 3.57 -29.31 -25.44
CA TRP A 625 2.42 -30.22 -25.26
C TRP A 625 1.94 -30.28 -23.80
N PRO A 626 2.79 -30.43 -22.78
CA PRO A 626 2.33 -30.40 -21.39
C PRO A 626 1.62 -29.11 -21.00
N ARG A 627 2.02 -27.96 -21.56
CA ARG A 627 1.39 -26.65 -21.31
C ARG A 627 0.08 -26.51 -22.08
N ALA A 628 0.05 -26.90 -23.36
CA ALA A 628 -1.17 -26.92 -24.17
C ALA A 628 -2.25 -27.85 -23.58
N ARG A 629 -1.83 -29.00 -23.04
CA ARG A 629 -2.68 -29.94 -22.28
C ARG A 629 -3.16 -29.33 -20.96
N ALA A 630 -2.29 -28.63 -20.24
CA ALA A 630 -2.65 -28.00 -18.98
C ALA A 630 -3.68 -26.87 -19.16
N CYS A 631 -3.54 -26.03 -20.19
CA CYS A 631 -4.50 -24.95 -20.44
C CYS A 631 -5.69 -25.36 -21.33
N GLY A 632 -5.69 -26.59 -21.85
CA GLY A 632 -6.73 -27.12 -22.72
C GLY A 632 -6.86 -26.43 -24.08
N LEU A 633 -5.86 -25.66 -24.54
CA LEU A 633 -5.93 -24.85 -25.78
C LEU A 633 -6.54 -25.62 -26.96
N LEU A 634 -6.05 -26.85 -27.18
CA LEU A 634 -6.47 -27.67 -28.32
C LEU A 634 -7.79 -28.40 -28.10
N MET A 635 -8.42 -28.27 -26.93
CA MET A 635 -9.73 -28.83 -26.60
C MET A 635 -10.85 -27.84 -26.94
N TRP A 636 -10.69 -26.56 -26.63
CA TRP A 636 -11.75 -25.58 -26.78
C TRP A 636 -11.79 -24.84 -28.13
N LEU A 637 -10.72 -24.88 -28.94
CA LEU A 637 -10.73 -24.29 -30.28
C LEU A 637 -11.82 -24.92 -31.15
N SER A 638 -12.75 -24.10 -31.66
CA SER A 638 -13.86 -24.56 -32.50
C SER A 638 -13.50 -24.53 -33.99
N GLU A 639 -12.72 -23.54 -34.42
CA GLU A 639 -12.32 -23.40 -35.82
C GLU A 639 -11.20 -24.38 -36.19
N ARG A 640 -11.40 -25.11 -37.30
CA ARG A 640 -10.45 -26.13 -37.75
C ARG A 640 -9.11 -25.55 -38.18
N GLU A 641 -9.10 -24.42 -38.89
CA GLU A 641 -7.85 -23.80 -39.35
C GLU A 641 -7.00 -23.35 -38.16
N ALA A 642 -7.60 -22.68 -37.18
CA ALA A 642 -6.95 -22.30 -35.92
C ALA A 642 -6.44 -23.54 -35.15
N LEU A 643 -7.22 -24.62 -35.06
CA LEU A 643 -6.77 -25.86 -34.41
C LEU A 643 -5.54 -26.48 -35.08
N LEU A 644 -5.53 -26.52 -36.43
CA LEU A 644 -4.39 -27.03 -37.20
C LEU A 644 -3.14 -26.16 -37.00
N GLU A 645 -3.30 -24.84 -37.04
CA GLU A 645 -2.22 -23.88 -36.81
C GLU A 645 -1.65 -24.01 -35.40
N GLN A 646 -2.50 -24.01 -34.37
CA GLN A 646 -2.04 -24.11 -32.98
C GLN A 646 -1.39 -25.46 -32.69
N THR A 647 -1.87 -26.55 -33.30
CA THR A 647 -1.23 -27.87 -33.19
C THR A 647 0.16 -27.88 -33.81
N GLU A 648 0.36 -27.18 -34.94
CA GLU A 648 1.68 -27.00 -35.54
C GLU A 648 2.59 -26.14 -34.66
N ASN A 649 2.07 -25.06 -34.06
CA ASN A 649 2.83 -24.22 -33.13
C ASN A 649 3.32 -25.03 -31.93
N VAL A 650 2.48 -25.90 -31.36
CA VAL A 650 2.87 -26.83 -30.27
C VAL A 650 3.93 -27.83 -30.75
N ALA A 651 3.77 -28.40 -31.95
CA ALA A 651 4.76 -29.33 -32.53
C ALA A 651 6.12 -28.64 -32.75
N ARG A 652 6.11 -27.38 -33.20
CA ARG A 652 7.31 -26.56 -33.34
C ARG A 652 7.95 -26.28 -31.99
N ALA A 653 7.15 -25.91 -30.98
CA ALA A 653 7.63 -25.65 -29.62
C ALA A 653 8.32 -26.88 -29.02
N GLU A 654 7.75 -28.09 -29.18
CA GLU A 654 8.38 -29.34 -28.73
C GLU A 654 9.70 -29.62 -29.43
N PHE A 655 9.80 -29.35 -30.74
CA PHE A 655 11.05 -29.50 -31.48
C PHE A 655 12.15 -28.53 -30.99
N THR A 656 11.77 -27.30 -30.64
CA THR A 656 12.72 -26.25 -30.22
C THR A 656 12.95 -26.19 -28.71
N LYS A 657 12.30 -27.05 -27.93
CA LYS A 657 12.37 -27.05 -26.46
C LYS A 657 13.76 -27.38 -25.91
N ARG A 658 14.51 -28.24 -26.61
CA ARG A 658 15.85 -28.70 -26.23
C ARG A 658 16.87 -28.34 -27.32
N GLU A 659 18.13 -28.18 -26.93
CA GLU A 659 19.23 -27.85 -27.85
C GLU A 659 19.51 -28.94 -28.89
N ASP A 660 19.25 -30.20 -28.56
CA ASP A 660 19.45 -31.36 -29.44
C ASP A 660 18.47 -31.37 -30.62
N ARG A 661 17.41 -30.54 -30.57
CA ARG A 661 16.40 -30.37 -31.63
C ARG A 661 15.93 -31.72 -32.14
N ASN A 662 15.53 -32.59 -31.22
CA ASN A 662 15.13 -33.95 -31.54
C ASN A 662 13.70 -33.98 -32.10
N PRO A 663 13.48 -34.40 -33.36
CA PRO A 663 12.15 -34.43 -33.99
C PRO A 663 11.24 -35.55 -33.47
N VAL A 664 11.73 -36.45 -32.61
CA VAL A 664 10.94 -37.56 -32.06
C VAL A 664 9.68 -37.06 -31.34
N GLU A 665 9.82 -36.06 -30.46
CA GLU A 665 8.72 -35.55 -29.61
C GLU A 665 7.69 -34.73 -30.41
N SER A 666 8.07 -34.18 -31.58
CA SER A 666 7.17 -33.42 -32.46
C SER A 666 6.57 -34.24 -33.62
N SER A 667 7.12 -35.43 -33.90
CA SER A 667 6.75 -36.24 -35.07
C SER A 667 5.27 -36.64 -35.08
N LEU A 668 4.70 -36.95 -33.91
CA LEU A 668 3.30 -37.39 -33.81
C LEU A 668 2.33 -36.31 -34.30
N LEU A 669 2.48 -35.08 -33.80
CA LEU A 669 1.63 -33.95 -34.17
C LEU A 669 1.82 -33.59 -35.64
N TYR A 670 3.05 -33.52 -36.15
CA TYR A 670 3.29 -33.24 -37.56
C TYR A 670 2.75 -34.33 -38.51
N PHE A 671 2.86 -35.61 -38.15
CA PHE A 671 2.27 -36.68 -38.96
C PHE A 671 0.75 -36.68 -38.92
N ALA A 672 0.13 -36.32 -37.77
CA ALA A 672 -1.31 -36.15 -37.69
C ALA A 672 -1.78 -35.07 -38.68
N LEU A 673 -1.08 -33.94 -38.74
CA LEU A 673 -1.27 -32.84 -39.70
C LEU A 673 -0.91 -33.19 -41.16
N GLY A 674 -0.40 -34.40 -41.45
CA GLY A 674 0.04 -34.78 -42.80
C GLY A 674 1.36 -34.13 -43.25
N LYS A 675 2.07 -33.42 -42.36
CA LYS A 675 3.30 -32.66 -42.65
C LYS A 675 4.56 -33.51 -42.60
N LYS A 676 4.54 -34.66 -43.28
CA LYS A 676 5.67 -35.59 -43.36
C LYS A 676 6.95 -34.94 -43.91
N THR A 677 6.82 -34.06 -44.90
CA THR A 677 7.94 -33.33 -45.52
C THR A 677 8.65 -32.42 -44.51
N VAL A 678 7.90 -31.80 -43.59
CA VAL A 678 8.44 -31.00 -42.50
C VAL A 678 9.27 -31.89 -41.58
N VAL A 679 8.73 -33.02 -41.10
CA VAL A 679 9.47 -33.97 -40.24
C VAL A 679 10.75 -34.46 -40.91
N GLN A 680 10.71 -34.79 -42.20
CA GLN A 680 11.91 -35.15 -42.98
C GLN A 680 12.95 -34.01 -43.01
N GLY A 681 12.51 -32.76 -43.07
CA GLY A 681 13.37 -31.58 -42.94
C GLY A 681 13.97 -31.44 -41.53
N LEU A 682 13.16 -31.61 -40.49
CA LEU A 682 13.60 -31.53 -39.09
C LEU A 682 14.68 -32.58 -38.76
N TRP A 683 14.55 -33.79 -39.30
CA TRP A 683 15.58 -34.84 -39.17
C TRP A 683 16.92 -34.46 -39.83
N ARG A 684 16.95 -33.57 -40.84
CA ARG A 684 18.22 -33.05 -41.40
C ARG A 684 18.93 -32.11 -40.43
N THR A 685 18.16 -31.37 -39.65
CA THR A 685 18.66 -30.38 -38.69
C THR A 685 18.99 -30.98 -37.32
N ALA A 686 18.52 -32.20 -37.02
CA ALA A 686 18.78 -32.90 -35.77
C ALA A 686 20.26 -33.31 -35.66
N ILE A 687 20.93 -32.98 -34.56
CA ILE A 687 22.36 -33.26 -34.36
C ILE A 687 22.49 -34.37 -33.30
N GLY A 688 23.35 -35.37 -33.54
CA GLY A 688 23.67 -36.39 -32.54
C GLY A 688 22.64 -37.50 -32.31
N VAL A 689 21.56 -37.57 -33.11
CA VAL A 689 20.55 -38.65 -32.98
C VAL A 689 20.93 -39.87 -33.82
N ARG A 690 21.21 -41.01 -33.16
CA ARG A 690 21.65 -42.27 -33.79
C ARG A 690 20.74 -42.78 -34.92
N GLU A 691 19.43 -42.56 -34.78
CA GLU A 691 18.41 -43.07 -35.71
C GLU A 691 18.19 -42.17 -36.94
N ARG A 692 18.92 -41.06 -37.04
CA ARG A 692 18.71 -40.01 -38.04
C ARG A 692 18.77 -40.53 -39.47
N ASP A 693 19.89 -41.15 -39.88
CA ASP A 693 20.11 -41.50 -41.28
C ASP A 693 19.11 -42.52 -41.81
N ASN A 694 18.77 -43.50 -40.97
CA ASN A 694 17.86 -44.57 -41.36
C ASN A 694 16.40 -44.12 -41.29
N THR A 695 16.05 -43.24 -40.35
CA THR A 695 14.74 -42.57 -40.34
C THR A 695 14.56 -41.67 -41.56
N MET A 696 15.60 -40.90 -41.93
CA MET A 696 15.57 -40.04 -43.12
C MET A 696 15.41 -40.82 -44.43
N LYS A 697 16.13 -41.94 -44.58
CA LYS A 697 15.98 -42.84 -45.75
C LYS A 697 14.55 -43.38 -45.82
N LEU A 698 13.99 -43.79 -44.69
CA LEU A 698 12.63 -44.31 -44.65
C LEU A 698 11.59 -43.22 -44.97
N LEU A 699 11.74 -42.02 -44.41
CA LEU A 699 10.89 -40.86 -44.68
C LEU A 699 11.02 -40.31 -46.10
N ALA A 700 12.03 -40.69 -46.88
CA ALA A 700 12.10 -40.31 -48.30
C ALA A 700 11.08 -41.05 -49.18
N ASN A 701 10.56 -42.20 -48.72
CA ASN A 701 9.68 -43.06 -49.51
C ASN A 701 8.21 -42.61 -49.53
N ASN A 702 7.44 -43.04 -50.52
CA ASN A 702 6.02 -42.70 -50.62
C ASN A 702 5.14 -43.64 -49.75
N PHE A 703 4.54 -43.11 -48.68
CA PHE A 703 3.68 -43.90 -47.77
C PHE A 703 2.25 -44.07 -48.28
N ALA A 704 1.92 -43.56 -49.47
CA ALA A 704 0.70 -44.00 -50.17
C ALA A 704 0.83 -45.47 -50.62
N GLU A 705 2.03 -46.00 -50.83
CA GLU A 705 2.26 -47.37 -51.27
C GLU A 705 2.12 -48.39 -50.12
N PRO A 706 1.44 -49.53 -50.32
CA PRO A 706 1.25 -50.54 -49.28
C PRO A 706 2.55 -51.08 -48.66
N ARG A 707 3.62 -51.20 -49.47
CA ARG A 707 4.93 -51.67 -49.03
C ARG A 707 5.50 -50.80 -47.90
N TRP A 708 5.50 -49.47 -48.11
CA TRP A 708 6.09 -48.53 -47.15
C TRP A 708 5.19 -48.34 -45.92
N ARG A 709 3.87 -48.45 -46.07
CA ARG A 709 2.94 -48.53 -44.92
C ARG A 709 3.23 -49.73 -44.03
N GLN A 710 3.45 -50.91 -44.63
CA GLN A 710 3.77 -52.12 -43.86
C GLN A 710 5.12 -52.00 -43.13
N THR A 711 6.11 -51.35 -43.73
CA THR A 711 7.39 -51.04 -43.08
C THR A 711 7.21 -50.07 -41.89
N ALA A 712 6.40 -49.02 -42.05
CA ALA A 712 6.06 -48.11 -40.94
C ALA A 712 5.32 -48.83 -39.80
N LEU A 713 4.39 -49.74 -40.10
CA LEU A 713 3.71 -50.56 -39.09
C LEU A 713 4.69 -51.44 -38.30
N LYS A 714 5.62 -52.12 -38.98
CA LYS A 714 6.64 -52.93 -38.31
C LYS A 714 7.49 -52.07 -37.36
N ASN A 715 7.87 -50.86 -37.80
CA ASN A 715 8.61 -49.92 -36.96
C ASN A 715 7.79 -49.44 -35.75
N ALA A 716 6.51 -49.17 -35.94
CA ALA A 716 5.61 -48.78 -34.86
C ALA A 716 5.55 -49.86 -33.76
N TYR A 717 5.36 -51.13 -34.12
CA TYR A 717 5.37 -52.24 -33.16
C TYR A 717 6.73 -52.45 -32.49
N ALA A 718 7.83 -52.29 -33.23
CA ALA A 718 9.17 -52.36 -32.64
C ALA A 718 9.38 -51.25 -31.60
N LEU A 719 8.90 -50.03 -31.84
CA LEU A 719 8.98 -48.94 -30.87
C LEU A 719 8.12 -49.18 -29.62
N LEU A 720 6.94 -49.81 -29.77
CA LEU A 720 6.12 -50.24 -28.63
C LEU A 720 6.87 -51.25 -27.74
N SER A 721 7.56 -52.23 -28.33
CA SER A 721 8.37 -53.20 -27.54
C SER A 721 9.49 -52.53 -26.75
N LYS A 722 9.97 -51.36 -27.21
CA LYS A 722 10.98 -50.53 -26.55
C LYS A 722 10.39 -49.49 -25.59
N ARG A 723 9.08 -49.52 -25.34
CA ARG A 723 8.34 -48.55 -24.51
C ARG A 723 8.44 -47.11 -24.99
N ARG A 724 8.73 -46.88 -26.28
CA ARG A 724 8.71 -45.54 -26.92
C ARG A 724 7.34 -45.29 -27.53
N PHE A 725 6.33 -45.16 -26.66
CA PHE A 725 4.92 -45.19 -27.04
C PHE A 725 4.48 -44.03 -27.94
N GLU A 726 4.81 -42.79 -27.59
CA GLU A 726 4.47 -41.59 -28.39
C GLU A 726 5.06 -41.64 -29.81
N TYR A 727 6.34 -42.01 -29.91
CA TYR A 727 7.00 -42.16 -31.21
C TYR A 727 6.42 -43.35 -32.00
N GLY A 728 6.08 -44.45 -31.32
CA GLY A 728 5.36 -45.57 -31.93
C GLY A 728 4.00 -45.16 -32.49
N ALA A 729 3.23 -44.35 -31.75
CA ALA A 729 1.97 -43.76 -32.24
C ALA A 729 2.20 -42.91 -33.49
N ALA A 730 3.30 -42.14 -33.56
CA ALA A 730 3.64 -41.34 -34.73
C ALA A 730 3.80 -42.20 -36.00
N TRP A 731 4.46 -43.36 -35.88
CA TRP A 731 4.61 -44.30 -36.99
C TRP A 731 3.31 -45.00 -37.38
N PHE A 732 2.39 -45.25 -36.43
CA PHE A 732 1.05 -45.75 -36.76
C PHE A 732 0.25 -44.73 -37.57
N VAL A 733 0.31 -43.44 -37.19
CA VAL A 733 -0.32 -42.36 -37.95
C VAL A 733 0.26 -42.28 -39.37
N LEU A 734 1.59 -42.32 -39.51
CA LEU A 734 2.26 -42.31 -40.82
C LEU A 734 1.92 -43.54 -41.68
N ALA A 735 1.64 -44.69 -41.05
CA ALA A 735 1.22 -45.90 -41.74
C ALA A 735 -0.26 -45.90 -42.16
N GLY A 736 -1.03 -44.88 -41.78
CA GLY A 736 -2.48 -44.80 -42.03
C GLY A 736 -3.32 -45.65 -41.07
N ASN A 737 -2.80 -46.00 -39.88
CA ASN A 737 -3.55 -46.74 -38.86
C ASN A 737 -3.81 -45.84 -37.64
N LEU A 738 -4.77 -44.92 -37.79
CA LEU A 738 -5.17 -43.98 -36.74
C LEU A 738 -5.67 -44.69 -35.48
N LYS A 739 -6.47 -45.75 -35.63
CA LYS A 739 -7.04 -46.50 -34.51
C LYS A 739 -5.97 -47.11 -33.59
N ALA A 740 -4.90 -47.65 -34.16
CA ALA A 740 -3.78 -48.15 -33.38
C ALA A 740 -3.04 -47.01 -32.65
N ALA A 741 -2.83 -45.86 -33.30
CA ALA A 741 -2.19 -44.70 -32.69
C ALA A 741 -3.01 -44.16 -31.51
N VAL A 742 -4.31 -43.96 -31.68
CA VAL A 742 -5.24 -43.47 -30.64
C VAL A 742 -5.29 -44.43 -29.46
N ASN A 743 -5.40 -45.74 -29.71
CA ASN A 743 -5.36 -46.75 -28.65
C ASN A 743 -4.03 -46.71 -27.87
N VAL A 744 -2.91 -46.42 -28.54
CA VAL A 744 -1.60 -46.26 -27.88
C VAL A 744 -1.58 -45.02 -26.97
N CYS A 745 -2.13 -43.90 -27.44
CA CYS A 745 -2.24 -42.67 -26.65
C CYS A 745 -3.09 -42.87 -25.39
N VAL A 746 -4.25 -43.54 -25.50
CA VAL A 746 -5.15 -43.78 -24.35
C VAL A 746 -4.55 -44.77 -23.36
N ASN A 747 -4.06 -45.93 -23.82
CA ASN A 747 -3.73 -47.04 -22.92
C ASN A 747 -2.28 -47.01 -22.42
N GLN A 748 -1.32 -46.67 -23.28
CA GLN A 748 0.11 -46.71 -22.95
C GLN A 748 0.67 -45.34 -22.59
N VAL A 749 0.36 -44.29 -23.36
CA VAL A 749 0.77 -42.91 -23.02
C VAL A 749 -0.08 -42.37 -21.86
N ARG A 750 -1.33 -42.83 -21.72
CA ARG A 750 -2.31 -42.38 -20.71
C ARG A 750 -2.64 -40.89 -20.85
N ASP A 751 -2.73 -40.42 -22.09
CA ASP A 751 -3.09 -39.05 -22.40
C ASP A 751 -4.30 -39.01 -23.34
N LEU A 752 -5.48 -38.87 -22.72
CA LEU A 752 -6.75 -38.78 -23.42
C LEU A 752 -6.83 -37.52 -24.29
N GLN A 753 -6.33 -36.37 -23.81
CA GLN A 753 -6.33 -35.13 -24.58
C GLN A 753 -5.47 -35.29 -25.85
N LEU A 754 -4.31 -35.96 -25.75
CA LEU A 754 -3.47 -36.24 -26.92
C LEU A 754 -4.21 -37.11 -27.95
N ALA A 755 -4.89 -38.16 -27.50
CA ALA A 755 -5.70 -39.03 -28.34
C ALA A 755 -6.83 -38.27 -29.08
N ILE A 756 -7.49 -37.34 -28.38
CA ILE A 756 -8.52 -36.47 -28.95
C ILE A 756 -7.90 -35.53 -29.99
N VAL A 757 -6.81 -34.82 -29.66
CA VAL A 757 -6.14 -33.89 -30.61
C VAL A 757 -5.75 -34.60 -31.90
N ILE A 758 -5.10 -35.77 -31.80
CA ILE A 758 -4.65 -36.52 -32.99
C ILE A 758 -5.85 -36.90 -33.88
N SER A 759 -6.98 -37.25 -33.28
CA SER A 759 -8.21 -37.58 -34.02
C SER A 759 -8.81 -36.33 -34.68
N ARG A 760 -8.82 -35.18 -33.98
CA ARG A 760 -9.34 -33.91 -34.50
C ARG A 760 -8.52 -33.33 -35.65
N VAL A 761 -7.19 -33.44 -35.57
CA VAL A 761 -6.27 -32.82 -36.55
C VAL A 761 -5.83 -33.75 -37.68
N TYR A 762 -6.34 -34.98 -37.70
CA TYR A 762 -5.93 -35.98 -38.68
C TYR A 762 -6.17 -35.48 -40.11
N HIS A 763 -5.13 -35.54 -40.94
CA HIS A 763 -5.15 -35.03 -42.31
C HIS A 763 -6.24 -35.65 -43.19
N HIS A 764 -6.65 -36.90 -42.94
CA HIS A 764 -7.85 -37.49 -43.52
C HIS A 764 -9.07 -37.22 -42.61
N HIS A 765 -9.75 -36.11 -42.86
CA HIS A 765 -10.84 -35.60 -42.01
C HIS A 765 -11.93 -36.63 -41.65
N PRO A 766 -12.51 -37.39 -42.62
CA PRO A 766 -13.61 -38.31 -42.30
C PRO A 766 -13.20 -39.45 -41.37
N ASP A 767 -11.99 -39.98 -41.54
CA ASP A 767 -11.44 -41.04 -40.68
C ASP A 767 -11.14 -40.51 -39.27
N GLY A 768 -10.70 -39.24 -39.17
CA GLY A 768 -10.46 -38.53 -37.93
C GLY A 768 -11.73 -38.31 -37.10
N GLU A 769 -12.79 -37.79 -37.73
CA GLU A 769 -14.09 -37.56 -37.08
C GLU A 769 -14.74 -38.86 -36.59
N LYS A 770 -14.71 -39.91 -37.42
CA LYS A 770 -15.20 -41.24 -37.02
C LYS A 770 -14.45 -41.77 -35.80
N MET A 771 -13.12 -41.66 -35.80
CA MET A 771 -12.31 -42.11 -34.67
C MET A 771 -12.56 -41.27 -33.41
N LEU A 772 -12.72 -39.94 -33.55
CA LEU A 772 -13.04 -39.06 -32.44
C LEU A 772 -14.39 -39.45 -31.79
N ARG A 773 -15.40 -39.75 -32.62
CA ARG A 773 -16.71 -40.23 -32.14
C ARG A 773 -16.59 -41.55 -31.38
N GLU A 774 -15.95 -42.55 -31.99
CA GLU A 774 -15.69 -43.85 -31.33
C GLU A 774 -14.93 -43.67 -30.00
N LEU A 775 -13.96 -42.75 -29.95
CA LEU A 775 -13.17 -42.46 -28.76
C LEU A 775 -14.03 -41.86 -27.63
N LEU A 776 -14.78 -40.79 -27.90
CA LEU A 776 -15.56 -40.09 -26.88
C LEU A 776 -16.69 -40.97 -26.33
N GLU A 777 -17.40 -41.71 -27.19
CA GLU A 777 -18.46 -42.63 -26.77
C GLU A 777 -17.93 -43.79 -25.92
N ALA A 778 -16.73 -44.31 -26.24
CA ALA A 778 -16.15 -45.44 -25.52
C ALA A 778 -15.43 -45.07 -24.22
N THR A 779 -14.87 -43.85 -24.12
CA THR A 779 -13.97 -43.46 -23.01
C THR A 779 -14.54 -42.39 -22.09
N VAL A 780 -15.27 -41.39 -22.62
CA VAL A 780 -15.77 -40.24 -21.84
C VAL A 780 -17.24 -40.39 -21.46
N LEU A 781 -18.04 -41.00 -22.35
CA LEU A 781 -19.49 -41.16 -22.16
C LEU A 781 -19.96 -42.60 -21.83
N PRO A 782 -19.20 -43.48 -21.14
CA PRO A 782 -19.74 -44.78 -20.77
C PRO A 782 -20.93 -44.62 -19.80
N LYS A 783 -21.89 -45.55 -19.86
CA LYS A 783 -23.07 -45.54 -18.97
C LYS A 783 -22.60 -45.60 -17.50
N PRO A 784 -23.10 -44.73 -16.61
CA PRO A 784 -22.72 -44.75 -15.21
C PRO A 784 -23.14 -46.08 -14.56
N ALA A 785 -22.33 -46.57 -13.62
CA ALA A 785 -22.80 -47.56 -12.65
C ALA A 785 -23.81 -46.88 -11.72
N GLU A 786 -24.80 -47.61 -11.20
CA GLU A 786 -25.99 -47.06 -10.51
C GLU A 786 -25.70 -46.28 -9.21
N ASP A 787 -24.44 -46.14 -8.77
CA ASP A 787 -24.06 -45.52 -7.49
C ASP A 787 -23.01 -44.39 -7.56
N ASP A 788 -22.59 -43.93 -8.75
CA ASP A 788 -21.54 -42.89 -8.87
C ASP A 788 -22.14 -41.48 -9.08
N GLU A 789 -22.24 -40.68 -8.01
CA GLU A 789 -22.38 -39.23 -8.09
C GLU A 789 -21.08 -38.65 -8.68
N ALA A 790 -21.11 -38.22 -9.95
CA ALA A 790 -19.94 -37.65 -10.60
C ALA A 790 -19.58 -36.28 -9.99
N GLU A 791 -18.31 -36.08 -9.64
CA GLU A 791 -17.79 -34.77 -9.23
C GLU A 791 -17.89 -33.76 -10.39
N GLY A 792 -18.10 -32.48 -10.09
CA GLY A 792 -18.48 -31.45 -11.08
C GLY A 792 -17.51 -31.27 -12.27
N ASP A 793 -16.23 -31.65 -12.16
CA ASP A 793 -15.28 -31.56 -13.28
C ASP A 793 -15.45 -32.69 -14.30
N ASP A 794 -15.89 -33.87 -13.86
CA ASP A 794 -16.23 -34.99 -14.75
C ASP A 794 -17.51 -34.69 -15.54
N GLU A 795 -18.46 -33.96 -14.94
CA GLU A 795 -19.66 -33.49 -15.61
C GLU A 795 -19.35 -32.47 -16.71
N ALA A 796 -18.43 -31.53 -16.45
CA ALA A 796 -17.99 -30.56 -17.46
C ALA A 796 -17.31 -31.23 -18.66
N LEU A 797 -16.45 -32.23 -18.42
CA LEU A 797 -15.84 -33.04 -19.48
C LEU A 797 -16.91 -33.79 -20.31
N LYS A 798 -17.89 -34.42 -19.65
CA LYS A 798 -19.00 -35.11 -20.34
C LYS A 798 -19.82 -34.15 -21.19
N THR A 799 -20.12 -32.97 -20.66
CA THR A 799 -20.87 -31.92 -21.35
C THR A 799 -20.12 -31.44 -22.59
N TRP A 800 -18.83 -31.10 -22.44
CA TRP A 800 -17.96 -30.75 -23.58
C TRP A 800 -17.95 -31.86 -24.64
N ALA A 801 -17.82 -33.13 -24.24
CA ALA A 801 -17.81 -34.25 -25.18
C ALA A 801 -19.14 -34.41 -25.93
N GLN A 802 -20.28 -34.22 -25.26
CA GLN A 802 -21.61 -34.26 -25.89
C GLN A 802 -21.78 -33.14 -26.93
N GLU A 803 -21.33 -31.93 -26.61
CA GLU A 803 -21.40 -30.78 -27.53
C GLU A 803 -20.48 -30.95 -28.75
N MET A 804 -19.28 -31.49 -28.54
CA MET A 804 -18.38 -31.86 -29.64
C MET A 804 -19.01 -32.90 -30.57
N LEU A 805 -19.66 -33.92 -30.01
CA LEU A 805 -20.40 -34.92 -30.82
C LEU A 805 -21.60 -34.32 -31.56
N ALA A 806 -22.30 -33.35 -30.97
CA ALA A 806 -23.40 -32.65 -31.62
C ALA A 806 -22.91 -31.84 -32.83
N GLY A 807 -21.76 -31.16 -32.71
CA GLY A 807 -21.13 -30.43 -33.82
C GLY A 807 -20.78 -31.32 -35.02
N LEU A 808 -20.30 -32.54 -34.76
CA LEU A 808 -19.98 -33.52 -35.82
C LEU A 808 -21.21 -33.99 -36.61
N ARG A 809 -22.42 -33.94 -36.03
CA ARG A 809 -23.67 -34.40 -36.69
C ARG A 809 -24.25 -33.37 -37.66
N VAL A 810 -23.91 -32.09 -37.52
CA VAL A 810 -24.43 -31.02 -38.38
C VAL A 810 -23.79 -31.05 -39.78
N LEU A 811 -22.54 -31.51 -39.88
CA LEU A 811 -21.82 -31.63 -41.16
C LEU A 811 -22.35 -32.77 -42.06
N GLU A 812 -22.88 -33.86 -41.48
CA GLU A 812 -23.45 -35.00 -42.24
C GLU A 812 -24.75 -34.64 -43.00
N ARG A 813 -25.46 -33.55 -42.65
CA ARG A 813 -26.68 -33.11 -43.34
C ARG A 813 -26.46 -32.14 -44.50
N GLY A 814 -25.25 -31.57 -44.63
CA GLY A 814 -24.94 -30.59 -45.68
C GLY A 814 -24.55 -31.20 -47.03
N GLU A 815 -24.22 -32.48 -47.08
CA GLU A 815 -23.71 -33.17 -48.28
C GLU A 815 -24.75 -34.04 -49.01
N SER A 816 -26.00 -34.13 -48.52
CA SER A 816 -27.05 -34.98 -49.12
C SER A 816 -28.05 -34.28 -50.05
N ASP A 817 -27.99 -32.94 -50.19
CA ASP A 817 -29.01 -32.14 -50.91
C ASP A 817 -28.50 -31.48 -52.21
N SER A 818 -27.51 -32.07 -52.88
CA SER A 818 -27.16 -31.69 -54.26
C SER A 818 -26.97 -32.91 -55.15
N ASP A 819 -27.72 -32.93 -56.26
CA ASP A 819 -27.64 -33.80 -57.44
C ASP A 819 -28.55 -35.04 -57.45
N SER A 820 -29.80 -34.87 -57.94
CA SER A 820 -30.17 -35.21 -59.32
C SER A 820 -31.69 -35.28 -59.53
N GLU A 821 -32.22 -34.28 -60.23
CA GLU A 821 -33.42 -34.44 -61.06
C GLU A 821 -33.00 -35.18 -62.35
N GLU A 822 -33.63 -36.31 -62.68
CA GLU A 822 -34.11 -36.59 -64.05
C GLU A 822 -35.03 -37.82 -64.08
N GLU A 823 -36.14 -37.66 -64.80
CA GLU A 823 -37.27 -38.57 -64.99
C GLU A 823 -36.91 -39.87 -65.74
N LYS A 824 -37.60 -40.97 -65.41
CA LYS A 824 -38.49 -41.68 -66.37
C LYS A 824 -39.23 -42.90 -65.77
N ASP A 825 -40.55 -42.82 -65.91
CA ASP A 825 -41.56 -43.85 -66.17
C ASP A 825 -41.19 -45.35 -66.13
N GLY A 826 -41.99 -46.08 -65.35
CA GLY A 826 -42.87 -47.08 -65.96
C GLY A 826 -42.61 -48.57 -65.66
N VAL A 827 -43.66 -49.18 -65.10
CA VAL A 827 -44.06 -50.60 -65.18
C VAL A 827 -43.46 -51.53 -64.12
N GLY A 828 -44.34 -51.98 -63.22
CA GLY A 828 -44.04 -52.94 -62.17
C GLY A 828 -43.99 -54.40 -62.64
N ARG A 829 -43.48 -55.24 -61.73
CA ARG A 829 -43.95 -56.61 -61.51
C ARG A 829 -43.38 -57.14 -60.19
N GLU A 830 -44.28 -57.67 -59.38
CA GLU A 830 -44.00 -58.58 -58.27
C GLU A 830 -43.14 -59.76 -58.73
N ILE A 831 -42.35 -60.34 -57.82
CA ILE A 831 -42.38 -61.77 -57.48
C ILE A 831 -41.44 -62.03 -56.26
N ARG A 832 -42.09 -62.39 -55.15
CA ARG A 832 -41.86 -63.45 -54.16
C ARG A 832 -40.45 -63.89 -53.74
N ASN A 833 -40.37 -63.97 -52.41
CA ASN A 833 -39.53 -64.77 -51.52
C ASN A 833 -39.30 -66.23 -51.92
N GLU A 834 -38.27 -66.81 -51.27
CA GLU A 834 -37.93 -68.23 -50.96
C GLU A 834 -36.42 -68.39 -51.24
N ASP A 835 -35.53 -68.91 -50.40
CA ASP A 835 -35.65 -69.81 -49.24
C ASP A 835 -34.43 -69.72 -48.32
N GLU A 836 -34.65 -70.08 -47.06
CA GLU A 836 -33.64 -70.41 -46.04
C GLU A 836 -32.90 -71.72 -46.39
N ALA A 837 -31.60 -71.82 -46.05
CA ALA A 837 -31.01 -73.09 -45.62
C ALA A 837 -29.74 -72.89 -44.79
N GLN A 838 -29.79 -73.44 -43.58
CA GLN A 838 -28.73 -73.52 -42.56
C GLN A 838 -27.63 -74.56 -42.89
N LEU A 839 -26.58 -74.54 -42.04
CA LEU A 839 -25.61 -75.59 -41.66
C LEU A 839 -24.21 -75.37 -42.29
N GLY A 840 -23.10 -75.31 -41.54
CA GLY A 840 -22.75 -75.98 -40.29
C GLY A 840 -21.27 -75.70 -39.96
N VAL A 841 -20.92 -75.75 -38.67
CA VAL A 841 -19.56 -75.51 -38.15
C VAL A 841 -18.86 -76.85 -37.87
N ALA A 842 -17.60 -77.00 -38.28
CA ALA A 842 -16.67 -78.04 -37.81
C ALA A 842 -15.19 -77.52 -37.85
N PRO A 843 -14.25 -78.11 -37.07
CA PRO A 843 -13.28 -77.33 -36.28
C PRO A 843 -11.86 -77.16 -36.86
N LYS A 844 -11.13 -76.21 -36.24
CA LYS A 844 -9.74 -75.76 -36.52
C LYS A 844 -8.66 -76.86 -36.43
N LYS A 845 -7.75 -76.88 -37.42
CA LYS A 845 -6.41 -77.54 -37.33
C LYS A 845 -5.31 -76.50 -37.04
N LYS A 846 -4.38 -76.82 -36.14
CA LYS A 846 -3.15 -76.04 -35.85
C LYS A 846 -2.13 -76.21 -37.00
N PRO A 847 -1.36 -75.16 -37.38
CA PRO A 847 -0.22 -75.30 -38.26
C PRO A 847 1.10 -75.61 -37.50
N PRO A 848 2.13 -76.18 -38.19
CA PRO A 848 3.39 -76.70 -37.62
C PRO A 848 4.45 -75.60 -37.39
N PRO A 849 5.59 -75.88 -36.72
CA PRO A 849 6.51 -74.84 -36.26
C PRO A 849 7.33 -74.27 -37.44
N THR A 850 7.34 -72.96 -37.59
CA THR A 850 8.09 -72.25 -38.62
C THR A 850 9.54 -72.01 -38.20
N GLN A 851 10.46 -72.51 -39.03
CA GLN A 851 11.90 -72.21 -39.03
C GLN A 851 12.16 -70.71 -39.19
N PHE A 852 13.22 -70.25 -38.53
CA PHE A 852 13.73 -68.89 -38.60
C PHE A 852 14.46 -68.66 -39.93
N ALA A 853 14.06 -67.63 -40.67
CA ALA A 853 14.79 -67.11 -41.83
C ALA A 853 15.25 -65.68 -41.48
N GLU A 854 16.56 -65.42 -41.57
CA GLU A 854 17.15 -64.10 -41.30
C GLU A 854 16.61 -63.03 -42.27
N PRO A 855 16.33 -61.81 -41.78
CA PRO A 855 15.87 -60.71 -42.64
C PRO A 855 17.02 -60.03 -43.38
N SER A 856 16.78 -59.66 -44.65
CA SER A 856 17.69 -58.88 -45.50
C SER A 856 17.91 -57.45 -44.99
N GLY A 857 19.11 -56.90 -45.22
CA GLY A 857 19.69 -55.68 -44.64
C GLY A 857 19.05 -54.30 -44.90
N ASP A 858 17.75 -54.23 -45.18
CA ASP A 858 16.98 -52.96 -45.26
C ASP A 858 16.16 -52.69 -43.97
N SER A 859 16.40 -53.46 -42.90
CA SER A 859 15.72 -53.31 -41.61
C SER A 859 16.49 -52.39 -40.67
N LEU A 860 15.79 -51.41 -40.09
CA LEU A 860 16.30 -50.45 -39.09
C LEU A 860 16.81 -51.10 -37.78
N LEU A 861 16.66 -52.41 -37.62
CA LEU A 861 16.98 -53.17 -36.39
C LEU A 861 18.41 -52.95 -35.88
N ASP A 862 19.42 -52.82 -36.76
CA ASP A 862 20.83 -52.59 -36.38
C ASP A 862 21.12 -51.18 -35.84
N SER A 863 20.28 -50.20 -36.22
CA SER A 863 20.43 -48.80 -35.79
C SER A 863 20.04 -48.59 -34.33
N PHE A 864 19.36 -49.59 -33.81
CA PHE A 864 18.54 -49.57 -32.62
C PHE A 864 19.17 -50.37 -31.48
N GLY A 865 20.40 -50.88 -31.67
CA GLY A 865 21.20 -51.57 -30.67
C GLY A 865 20.61 -52.91 -30.24
N PHE A 866 20.47 -53.83 -31.19
CA PHE A 866 20.49 -55.26 -30.90
C PHE A 866 21.87 -55.82 -31.22
#